data_AF-A0A972J316-F1
#
_entry.id   AF-A0A972J316-F1
#
_cell.length_a   1.000
_cell.length_b   1.000
_cell.length_c   1.000
_cell.angle_alpha   90.00
_cell.angle_beta   90.00
_cell.angle_gamma   90.00
#
_symmetry.space_group_name_H-M   'P 1'
#
loop_
_entity.id
_entity.type
_entity.pdbx_description
1 polymer ?
#
loop_
_entity_poly.entity_id
_entity_poly.type
_entity_poly.pdbx_seq_one_letter_code
_entity_poly.pdbx_strand_id
1 'polypeptide(L)'
;MNIIKEIHKAGQSFWYDNIERAKLLDGSLAELIRKGAISGITSNPSIFQKAISTSFDYDITLKPMAWSGLDSEQIFWQMAIEDIQKAAQLFLPVYESSQGMDGYVSLEVNPLLAHDTEGTVKEARALSERVKTPNLMIKIPATKEGIPAIRQCTSEGLNINVTLIFSNDRYKEVMDAYLSGLEDRMRRGEPIGRVTSVASFFVSRIDTLIDKLLNEKLHNGEIKAQLYESLAGRAAIANARLAYRLFNEVFNSQRFLSLKANGARLQRPLWASTSTKNPAYRDVLYVEELIAPDTINTVPPATLDAFLEHGSVAVRIFDSANETDSLFERLNKLGISIDQVTEQLEIEGVKAFTEAYSSLLDAVDKRRLSAIKEISSLASPVKTSVGELKRINFVSRLYQKDPALWTAEPEGQAEARNRMNWLETPFSNQEKEPAYAGIGALLRAEGFTHAVLLGMGGSSLAPEVLSRIIAAEEQDPLKGLALSILDSTDPHQVKLIQEQNPALNTLYIVASKSGTTGEINALFDYFWNRTVLAGCKNPGAHFLAITDPDTKLDQLAKEKGFRAVYHADPQVGGRYSALTAFGLVPAAIMGLDLKRLNKSAMNIAQFCRPGQPIEANPGVVLGAILGTAAKPGKDKVTLITDNNWNAFGDWLEQLIAESSGKEGKGMVPVTAEPVMNVEDYSPDRLFVYLEKDHSQADFAALLKNAGHPVVTLQIAENDDLGGQFYLWEVAVATACSIIGVNAFDQPDVQDAKLRTLAGLAAYRETGSLPEMNPAARFARASFFGLIQEKARENEKLIAYIERMVSTCGKTIEYFAINAFLPKNRKNEQILQELRKRIGQRFQIATTLGFGPRYLHSTGQLHKGGANKGFFLVITAARQDDLEIPGQGVKFGVFQRAQAIGDLSALQAKDRCVLWVDLDEPDPEILLID
;
A
#
# COMPACT_ATOMS: atom_id res chain seq x y z
N MET A 1 -23.31 -0.21 35.58
CA MET A 1 -23.47 -1.62 35.15
C MET A 1 -22.94 -1.74 33.73
N ASN A 2 -22.35 -2.88 33.34
CA ASN A 2 -21.83 -3.06 31.98
C ASN A 2 -22.91 -3.75 31.12
N ILE A 3 -23.60 -2.97 30.28
CA ILE A 3 -24.73 -3.41 29.46
C ILE A 3 -24.40 -4.60 28.55
N ILE A 4 -23.15 -4.71 28.08
CA ILE A 4 -22.67 -5.84 27.27
C ILE A 4 -22.72 -7.15 28.07
N LYS A 5 -22.35 -7.12 29.35
CA LYS A 5 -22.44 -8.31 30.20
C LYS A 5 -23.90 -8.69 30.49
N GLU A 6 -24.80 -7.72 30.54
CA GLU A 6 -26.21 -7.95 30.81
C GLU A 6 -26.91 -8.57 29.61
N ILE A 7 -26.62 -8.11 28.37
CA ILE A 7 -27.21 -8.72 27.17
C ILE A 7 -26.75 -10.17 26.99
N HIS A 8 -25.48 -10.48 27.23
CA HIS A 8 -24.99 -11.86 27.20
C HIS A 8 -25.64 -12.73 28.28
N LYS A 9 -25.88 -12.19 29.49
CA LYS A 9 -26.63 -12.90 30.55
C LYS A 9 -28.08 -13.14 30.19
N ALA A 10 -28.69 -12.25 29.40
CA ALA A 10 -30.04 -12.43 28.87
C ALA A 10 -30.10 -13.47 27.72
N GLY A 11 -28.94 -14.00 27.29
CA GLY A 11 -28.84 -15.05 26.28
C GLY A 11 -28.95 -14.54 24.84
N GLN A 12 -28.78 -13.23 24.60
CA GLN A 12 -28.75 -12.65 23.27
C GLN A 12 -27.32 -12.24 22.87
N SER A 13 -26.94 -12.58 21.63
CA SER A 13 -25.68 -12.17 21.02
C SER A 13 -25.89 -10.99 20.08
N PHE A 14 -24.96 -10.04 20.02
CA PHE A 14 -24.98 -8.96 19.04
C PHE A 14 -24.01 -9.25 17.90
N TRP A 15 -24.52 -9.20 16.68
CA TRP A 15 -23.72 -9.25 15.46
C TRP A 15 -23.69 -7.86 14.81
N TYR A 16 -22.58 -7.53 14.19
CA TYR A 16 -22.38 -6.24 13.55
C TYR A 16 -22.92 -6.27 12.11
N ASP A 17 -23.90 -5.42 11.78
CA ASP A 17 -24.52 -5.39 10.45
C ASP A 17 -23.83 -4.41 9.50
N ASN A 18 -22.51 -4.57 9.33
CA ASN A 18 -21.69 -3.78 8.43
C ASN A 18 -20.34 -4.49 8.20
N ILE A 19 -19.67 -4.19 7.08
CA ILE A 19 -18.28 -4.59 6.85
C ILE A 19 -17.57 -3.48 6.08
N GLU A 20 -16.46 -2.99 6.64
CA GLU A 20 -15.68 -1.89 6.08
C GLU A 20 -14.20 -2.26 6.16
N ARG A 21 -13.50 -2.21 5.02
CA ARG A 21 -12.09 -2.60 4.93
C ARG A 21 -11.20 -1.78 5.86
N ALA A 22 -11.41 -0.47 5.99
CA ALA A 22 -10.70 0.36 6.97
C ALA A 22 -10.76 -0.22 8.38
N LYS A 23 -11.96 -0.57 8.87
CA LYS A 23 -12.16 -1.12 10.23
C LYS A 23 -11.53 -2.49 10.46
N LEU A 24 -11.36 -3.28 9.39
CA LEU A 24 -10.64 -4.55 9.42
C LEU A 24 -9.12 -4.36 9.58
N LEU A 25 -8.58 -3.23 9.11
CA LEU A 25 -7.13 -2.96 9.05
C LEU A 25 -6.62 -2.04 10.17
N ASP A 26 -7.45 -1.10 10.63
CA ASP A 26 -7.10 -0.11 11.66
C ASP A 26 -7.15 -0.68 13.09
N GLY A 27 -7.82 -1.82 13.29
CA GLY A 27 -7.98 -2.50 14.57
C GLY A 27 -9.25 -2.12 15.35
N SER A 28 -10.07 -1.20 14.83
CA SER A 28 -11.32 -0.78 15.46
C SER A 28 -12.34 -1.92 15.57
N LEU A 29 -12.45 -2.79 14.56
CA LEU A 29 -13.32 -3.97 14.65
C LEU A 29 -12.79 -4.96 15.70
N ALA A 30 -11.47 -5.20 15.72
CA ALA A 30 -10.84 -6.07 16.71
C ALA A 30 -11.09 -5.59 18.15
N GLU A 31 -11.15 -4.26 18.36
CA GLU A 31 -11.49 -3.67 19.64
C GLU A 31 -12.93 -3.96 20.08
N LEU A 32 -13.90 -3.85 19.17
CA LEU A 32 -15.31 -4.18 19.46
C LEU A 32 -15.46 -5.65 19.85
N ILE A 33 -14.77 -6.55 19.14
CA ILE A 33 -14.73 -7.99 19.42
C ILE A 33 -14.12 -8.23 20.81
N ARG A 34 -12.98 -7.61 21.11
CA ARG A 34 -12.27 -7.77 22.40
C ARG A 34 -13.08 -7.28 23.60
N LYS A 35 -13.86 -6.21 23.44
CA LYS A 35 -14.79 -5.72 24.47
C LYS A 35 -16.01 -6.62 24.65
N GLY A 36 -16.22 -7.57 23.75
CA GLY A 36 -17.42 -8.42 23.68
C GLY A 36 -18.66 -7.66 23.21
N ALA A 37 -18.51 -6.48 22.61
CA ALA A 37 -19.66 -5.68 22.13
C ALA A 37 -20.35 -6.35 20.95
N ILE A 38 -19.61 -7.16 20.19
CA ILE A 38 -20.09 -7.95 19.06
C ILE A 38 -19.45 -9.35 19.10
N SER A 39 -20.19 -10.35 18.63
CA SER A 39 -19.78 -11.76 18.59
C SER A 39 -19.93 -12.39 17.20
N GLY A 40 -20.33 -11.62 16.19
CA GLY A 40 -20.39 -12.03 14.79
C GLY A 40 -20.61 -10.82 13.88
N ILE A 41 -20.66 -11.04 12.57
CA ILE A 41 -20.82 -9.97 11.57
C ILE A 41 -21.61 -10.46 10.37
N THR A 42 -22.40 -9.57 9.77
CA THR A 42 -23.15 -9.84 8.54
C THR A 42 -22.81 -8.83 7.45
N SER A 43 -22.67 -9.32 6.21
CA SER A 43 -22.60 -8.48 5.02
C SER A 43 -23.86 -8.61 4.16
N ASN A 44 -24.04 -7.67 3.22
CA ASN A 44 -25.01 -7.74 2.13
C ASN A 44 -24.54 -6.83 0.97
N PRO A 45 -25.15 -6.91 -0.23
CA PRO A 45 -24.72 -6.12 -1.39
C PRO A 45 -24.70 -4.60 -1.17
N SER A 46 -25.68 -4.05 -0.43
CA SER A 46 -25.75 -2.60 -0.17
C SER A 46 -24.62 -2.10 0.74
N ILE A 47 -24.19 -2.92 1.70
CA ILE A 47 -23.04 -2.63 2.56
C ILE A 47 -21.76 -2.55 1.72
N PHE A 48 -21.51 -3.55 0.87
CA PHE A 48 -20.35 -3.55 -0.03
C PHE A 48 -20.41 -2.39 -1.03
N GLN A 49 -21.58 -2.08 -1.58
CA GLN A 49 -21.76 -0.95 -2.51
C GLN A 49 -21.27 0.34 -1.86
N LYS A 50 -21.73 0.62 -0.64
CA LYS A 50 -21.35 1.84 0.09
C LYS A 50 -19.85 1.85 0.39
N ALA A 51 -19.31 0.76 0.91
CA ALA A 51 -17.88 0.64 1.24
C ALA A 51 -16.98 0.84 0.02
N ILE A 52 -17.33 0.23 -1.13
CA ILE A 52 -16.51 0.31 -2.34
C ILE A 52 -16.72 1.64 -3.09
N SER A 53 -17.91 2.24 -3.08
CA SER A 53 -18.13 3.48 -3.85
C SER A 53 -17.56 4.73 -3.19
N THR A 54 -17.42 4.73 -1.86
CA THR A 54 -17.08 5.95 -1.09
C THR A 54 -15.66 5.96 -0.55
N SER A 55 -14.89 4.89 -0.70
CA SER A 55 -13.56 4.77 -0.11
C SER A 55 -12.47 4.36 -1.10
N PHE A 56 -11.26 4.87 -0.87
CA PHE A 56 -10.02 4.47 -1.54
C PHE A 56 -9.37 3.21 -0.92
N ASP A 57 -9.88 2.67 0.20
CA ASP A 57 -9.35 1.48 0.87
C ASP A 57 -9.23 0.24 -0.04
N TYR A 58 -10.01 0.22 -1.12
CA TYR A 58 -10.05 -0.86 -2.10
C TYR A 58 -9.08 -0.66 -3.27
N ASP A 59 -8.52 0.54 -3.49
CA ASP A 59 -7.72 0.84 -4.68
C ASP A 59 -6.48 -0.03 -4.81
N ILE A 60 -5.85 -0.37 -3.68
CA ILE A 60 -4.64 -1.19 -3.66
C ILE A 60 -4.83 -2.59 -4.26
N THR A 61 -6.07 -3.10 -4.32
CA THR A 61 -6.41 -4.37 -5.00
C THR A 61 -7.28 -4.16 -6.24
N LEU A 62 -8.20 -3.18 -6.22
CA LEU A 62 -9.13 -2.91 -7.31
C LEU A 62 -8.40 -2.46 -8.57
N LYS A 63 -7.48 -1.48 -8.46
CA LYS A 63 -6.76 -0.97 -9.63
C LYS A 63 -5.88 -2.04 -10.27
N PRO A 64 -5.05 -2.81 -9.52
CA PRO A 64 -4.32 -3.94 -10.08
C PRO A 64 -5.19 -4.94 -10.85
N MET A 65 -6.34 -5.33 -10.28
CA MET A 65 -7.24 -6.27 -10.94
C MET A 65 -7.86 -5.68 -12.21
N ALA A 66 -8.23 -4.40 -12.18
CA ALA A 66 -8.74 -3.67 -13.34
C ALA A 66 -7.69 -3.57 -14.46
N TRP A 67 -6.44 -3.21 -14.13
CA TRP A 67 -5.32 -3.16 -15.07
C TRP A 67 -4.96 -4.54 -15.65
N SER A 68 -5.16 -5.59 -14.87
CA SER A 68 -5.01 -6.99 -15.28
C SER A 68 -6.17 -7.49 -16.16
N GLY A 69 -7.24 -6.70 -16.29
CA GLY A 69 -8.36 -6.97 -17.20
C GLY A 69 -9.40 -7.96 -16.68
N LEU A 70 -9.57 -8.06 -15.35
CA LEU A 70 -10.74 -8.69 -14.74
C LEU A 70 -11.99 -7.82 -14.93
N ASP A 71 -13.16 -8.45 -14.92
CA ASP A 71 -14.45 -7.76 -14.94
C ASP A 71 -14.92 -7.33 -13.53
N SER A 72 -16.02 -6.57 -13.47
CA SER A 72 -16.54 -6.01 -12.21
C SER A 72 -17.01 -7.08 -11.23
N GLU A 73 -17.56 -8.19 -11.71
CA GLU A 73 -18.02 -9.29 -10.86
C GLU A 73 -16.84 -10.06 -10.26
N GLN A 74 -15.82 -10.38 -11.06
CA GLN A 74 -14.59 -11.00 -10.57
C GLN A 74 -13.88 -10.13 -9.53
N ILE A 75 -13.78 -8.82 -9.79
CA ILE A 75 -13.20 -7.84 -8.87
C ILE A 75 -13.99 -7.79 -7.56
N PHE A 76 -15.33 -7.69 -7.64
CA PHE A 76 -16.19 -7.67 -6.46
C PHE A 76 -15.98 -8.92 -5.61
N TRP A 77 -16.08 -10.11 -6.19
CA TRP A 77 -15.97 -11.35 -5.45
C TRP A 77 -14.60 -11.53 -4.79
N GLN A 78 -13.53 -11.10 -5.47
CA GLN A 78 -12.20 -11.14 -4.88
C GLN A 78 -12.11 -10.25 -3.62
N MET A 79 -12.55 -9.00 -3.71
CA MET A 79 -12.51 -8.08 -2.57
C MET A 79 -13.43 -8.51 -1.43
N ALA A 80 -14.64 -8.99 -1.74
CA ALA A 80 -15.59 -9.47 -0.75
C ALA A 80 -15.03 -10.67 0.01
N ILE A 81 -14.42 -11.64 -0.67
CA ILE A 81 -13.84 -12.82 -0.04
C ILE A 81 -12.65 -12.45 0.85
N GLU A 82 -11.78 -11.54 0.41
CA GLU A 82 -10.67 -11.04 1.24
C GLU A 82 -11.17 -10.41 2.55
N ASP A 83 -12.20 -9.55 2.46
CA ASP A 83 -12.77 -8.88 3.63
C ASP A 83 -13.42 -9.91 4.57
N ILE A 84 -14.14 -10.90 4.03
CA ILE A 84 -14.75 -11.99 4.79
C ILE A 84 -13.71 -12.88 5.47
N GLN A 85 -12.60 -13.22 4.79
CA GLN A 85 -11.50 -13.98 5.38
C GLN A 85 -10.83 -13.22 6.53
N LYS A 86 -10.59 -11.91 6.36
CA LYS A 86 -10.02 -11.07 7.43
C LYS A 86 -10.98 -10.97 8.62
N ALA A 87 -12.26 -10.74 8.37
CA ALA A 87 -13.27 -10.74 9.43
C ALA A 87 -13.31 -12.10 10.14
N ALA A 88 -13.31 -13.20 9.39
CA ALA A 88 -13.35 -14.55 9.95
C ALA A 88 -12.14 -14.84 10.84
N GLN A 89 -10.95 -14.38 10.44
CA GLN A 89 -9.73 -14.48 11.24
C GLN A 89 -9.83 -13.69 12.55
N LEU A 90 -10.43 -12.48 12.53
CA LEU A 90 -10.64 -11.67 13.73
C LEU A 90 -11.64 -12.30 14.70
N PHE A 91 -12.67 -12.98 14.19
CA PHE A 91 -13.68 -13.65 15.01
C PHE A 91 -13.31 -15.08 15.41
N LEU A 92 -12.24 -15.66 14.88
CA LEU A 92 -11.83 -17.04 15.17
C LEU A 92 -11.64 -17.31 16.68
N PRO A 93 -11.03 -16.43 17.49
CA PRO A 93 -10.94 -16.64 18.94
C PRO A 93 -12.31 -16.69 19.65
N VAL A 94 -13.30 -15.93 19.15
CA VAL A 94 -14.68 -15.98 19.66
C VAL A 94 -15.35 -17.29 19.27
N TYR A 95 -15.13 -17.74 18.03
CA TYR A 95 -15.63 -19.03 17.55
C TYR A 95 -15.08 -20.19 18.39
N GLU A 96 -13.78 -20.20 18.68
CA GLU A 96 -13.15 -21.26 19.48
C GLU A 96 -13.62 -21.23 20.95
N SER A 97 -13.61 -20.06 21.59
CA SER A 97 -14.00 -19.92 23.00
C SER A 97 -15.47 -20.18 23.25
N SER A 98 -16.34 -19.89 22.27
CA SER A 98 -17.77 -20.20 22.31
C SER A 98 -18.10 -21.63 21.85
N GLN A 99 -17.10 -22.44 21.50
CA GLN A 99 -17.26 -23.77 20.89
C GLN A 99 -18.14 -23.75 19.63
N GLY A 100 -18.08 -22.66 18.87
CA GLY A 100 -18.85 -22.42 17.66
C GLY A 100 -20.30 -22.02 17.90
N MET A 101 -20.64 -21.48 19.08
CA MET A 101 -21.95 -20.86 19.30
C MET A 101 -22.04 -19.45 18.71
N ASP A 102 -20.90 -18.77 18.62
CA ASP A 102 -20.71 -17.43 18.08
C ASP A 102 -19.40 -17.38 17.25
N GLY A 103 -18.96 -16.19 16.88
CA GLY A 103 -17.74 -15.94 16.10
C GLY A 103 -17.92 -16.11 14.60
N TYR A 104 -19.14 -16.00 14.09
CA TYR A 104 -19.46 -16.23 12.69
C TYR A 104 -19.41 -14.97 11.84
N VAL A 105 -19.10 -15.18 10.55
CA VAL A 105 -19.11 -14.16 9.50
C VAL A 105 -20.03 -14.65 8.38
N SER A 106 -21.05 -13.86 8.04
CA SER A 106 -21.98 -14.22 6.95
C SER A 106 -21.61 -13.57 5.62
N LEU A 107 -21.54 -14.38 4.56
CA LEU A 107 -21.41 -13.93 3.17
C LEU A 107 -22.63 -14.39 2.36
N GLU A 108 -23.27 -13.47 1.64
CA GLU A 108 -24.48 -13.73 0.86
C GLU A 108 -24.17 -14.26 -0.54
N VAL A 109 -24.99 -15.21 -1.00
CA VAL A 109 -25.02 -15.64 -2.40
C VAL A 109 -25.51 -14.50 -3.30
N ASN A 110 -25.26 -14.60 -4.60
CA ASN A 110 -25.77 -13.69 -5.62
C ASN A 110 -27.30 -13.63 -5.54
N PRO A 111 -27.90 -12.46 -5.26
CA PRO A 111 -29.35 -12.32 -5.13
C PRO A 111 -30.12 -12.69 -6.41
N LEU A 112 -29.47 -12.66 -7.58
CA LEU A 112 -30.06 -13.10 -8.85
C LEU A 112 -30.43 -14.58 -8.86
N LEU A 113 -29.85 -15.38 -7.96
CA LEU A 113 -30.11 -16.82 -7.81
C LEU A 113 -31.24 -17.11 -6.81
N ALA A 114 -31.91 -16.10 -6.24
CA ALA A 114 -32.93 -16.29 -5.22
C ALA A 114 -34.12 -17.17 -5.66
N HIS A 115 -34.34 -17.34 -6.97
CA HIS A 115 -35.35 -18.23 -7.54
C HIS A 115 -34.75 -19.42 -8.30
N ASP A 116 -33.48 -19.77 -8.03
CA ASP A 116 -32.76 -20.89 -8.62
C ASP A 116 -32.10 -21.72 -7.51
N THR A 117 -32.72 -22.84 -7.15
CA THR A 117 -32.22 -23.77 -6.14
C THR A 117 -30.85 -24.34 -6.51
N GLU A 118 -30.67 -24.80 -7.75
CA GLU A 118 -29.44 -25.47 -8.18
C GLU A 118 -28.27 -24.48 -8.27
N GLY A 119 -28.54 -23.29 -8.84
CA GLY A 119 -27.59 -22.18 -8.89
C GLY A 119 -27.14 -21.74 -7.50
N THR A 120 -28.09 -21.54 -6.58
CA THR A 120 -27.81 -21.16 -5.18
C THR A 120 -26.92 -22.19 -4.48
N VAL A 121 -27.23 -23.49 -4.59
CA VAL A 121 -26.42 -24.56 -4.00
C VAL A 121 -25.01 -24.58 -4.58
N LYS A 122 -24.90 -24.46 -5.92
CA LYS A 122 -23.60 -24.43 -6.61
C LYS A 122 -22.73 -23.27 -6.13
N GLU A 123 -23.31 -22.08 -5.99
CA GLU A 123 -22.57 -20.90 -5.54
C GLU A 123 -22.21 -20.99 -4.05
N ALA A 124 -23.13 -21.46 -3.20
CA ALA A 124 -22.85 -21.68 -1.77
C ALA A 124 -21.63 -22.58 -1.56
N ARG A 125 -21.53 -23.69 -2.31
CA ARG A 125 -20.35 -24.57 -2.30
C ARG A 125 -19.09 -23.84 -2.76
N ALA A 126 -19.18 -23.10 -3.87
CA ALA A 126 -18.05 -22.38 -4.43
C ALA A 126 -17.51 -21.30 -3.47
N LEU A 127 -18.39 -20.53 -2.84
CA LEU A 127 -18.02 -19.53 -1.84
C LEU A 127 -17.39 -20.19 -0.60
N SER A 128 -17.97 -21.29 -0.12
CA SER A 128 -17.41 -22.03 1.01
C SER A 128 -15.98 -22.52 0.73
N GLU A 129 -15.71 -23.07 -0.45
CA GLU A 129 -14.38 -23.54 -0.82
C GLU A 129 -13.37 -22.39 -1.02
N ARG A 130 -13.82 -21.25 -1.57
CA ARG A 130 -12.93 -20.08 -1.79
C ARG A 130 -12.56 -19.38 -0.48
N VAL A 131 -13.52 -19.19 0.42
CA VAL A 131 -13.28 -18.51 1.71
C VAL A 131 -12.54 -19.43 2.67
N LYS A 132 -12.93 -20.72 2.74
CA LYS A 132 -12.23 -21.79 3.46
C LYS A 132 -11.93 -21.52 4.94
N THR A 133 -12.95 -21.12 5.70
CA THR A 133 -12.85 -20.88 7.15
C THR A 133 -13.99 -21.57 7.91
N PRO A 134 -13.76 -22.14 9.12
CA PRO A 134 -14.78 -22.91 9.85
C PRO A 134 -15.95 -22.06 10.37
N ASN A 135 -15.73 -20.75 10.52
CA ASN A 135 -16.70 -19.79 11.06
C ASN A 135 -17.37 -18.93 9.98
N LEU A 136 -17.38 -19.40 8.72
CA LEU A 136 -18.21 -18.82 7.66
C LEU A 136 -19.65 -19.32 7.79
N MET A 137 -20.61 -18.43 7.54
CA MET A 137 -21.97 -18.76 7.17
C MET A 137 -22.26 -18.30 5.74
N ILE A 138 -22.82 -19.19 4.92
CA ILE A 138 -23.39 -18.79 3.64
C ILE A 138 -24.80 -18.29 3.88
N LYS A 139 -25.08 -17.08 3.40
CA LYS A 139 -26.38 -16.44 3.59
C LYS A 139 -27.27 -16.70 2.38
N ILE A 140 -28.41 -17.36 2.61
CA ILE A 140 -29.35 -17.81 1.57
C ILE A 140 -30.74 -17.23 1.84
N PRO A 141 -31.38 -16.55 0.87
CA PRO A 141 -32.76 -16.08 0.99
C PRO A 141 -33.75 -17.21 1.24
N ALA A 142 -34.73 -16.98 2.13
CA ALA A 142 -35.83 -17.89 2.41
C ALA A 142 -36.96 -17.77 1.39
N THR A 143 -36.65 -17.69 0.10
CA THR A 143 -37.65 -17.83 -0.97
C THR A 143 -38.13 -19.28 -1.04
N LYS A 144 -39.21 -19.55 -1.79
CA LYS A 144 -39.69 -20.93 -2.01
C LYS A 144 -38.59 -21.83 -2.59
N GLU A 145 -37.79 -21.29 -3.51
CA GLU A 145 -36.67 -21.99 -4.14
C GLU A 145 -35.41 -22.02 -3.25
N GLY A 146 -35.29 -21.11 -2.29
CA GLY A 146 -34.21 -21.08 -1.30
C GLY A 146 -34.35 -22.15 -0.21
N ILE A 147 -35.58 -22.49 0.20
CA ILE A 147 -35.86 -23.56 1.20
C ILE A 147 -35.17 -24.90 0.85
N PRO A 148 -35.34 -25.48 -0.35
CA PRO A 148 -34.63 -26.72 -0.70
C PRO A 148 -33.11 -26.53 -0.79
N ALA A 149 -32.61 -25.35 -1.18
CA ALA A 149 -31.17 -25.06 -1.17
C ALA A 149 -30.60 -25.06 0.25
N ILE A 150 -31.32 -24.49 1.22
CA ILE A 150 -30.96 -24.46 2.65
C ILE A 150 -30.85 -25.89 3.20
N ARG A 151 -31.84 -26.74 2.93
CA ARG A 151 -31.81 -28.16 3.33
C ARG A 151 -30.59 -28.88 2.75
N GLN A 152 -30.37 -28.71 1.45
CA GLN A 152 -29.27 -29.37 0.74
C GLN A 152 -27.91 -28.95 1.32
N CYS A 153 -27.67 -27.65 1.45
CA CYS A 153 -26.41 -27.10 1.97
C CYS A 153 -26.19 -27.48 3.45
N THR A 154 -27.24 -27.47 4.27
CA THR A 154 -27.19 -27.95 5.65
C THR A 154 -26.79 -29.43 5.69
N SER A 155 -27.36 -30.26 4.81
CA SER A 155 -27.00 -31.67 4.76
C SER A 155 -25.52 -31.87 4.40
N GLU A 156 -24.97 -31.03 3.54
CA GLU A 156 -23.56 -31.04 3.14
C GLU A 156 -22.62 -30.50 4.22
N GLY A 157 -23.17 -30.01 5.33
CA GLY A 157 -22.40 -29.56 6.49
C GLY A 157 -21.98 -28.09 6.42
N LEU A 158 -22.57 -27.31 5.52
CA LEU A 158 -22.35 -25.86 5.48
C LEU A 158 -23.12 -25.19 6.61
N ASN A 159 -22.54 -24.12 7.19
CA ASN A 159 -23.29 -23.27 8.12
C ASN A 159 -24.09 -22.25 7.33
N ILE A 160 -25.39 -22.10 7.65
CA ILE A 160 -26.31 -21.30 6.84
C ILE A 160 -26.94 -20.18 7.66
N ASN A 161 -26.77 -18.94 7.20
CA ASN A 161 -27.58 -17.81 7.65
C ASN A 161 -28.78 -17.68 6.71
N VAL A 162 -29.95 -18.09 7.15
CA VAL A 162 -31.16 -17.95 6.34
C VAL A 162 -31.66 -16.50 6.43
N THR A 163 -31.90 -15.82 5.31
CA THR A 163 -32.27 -14.39 5.27
C THR A 163 -33.62 -14.13 4.61
N LEU A 164 -34.10 -12.88 4.69
CA LEU A 164 -35.39 -12.43 4.13
C LEU A 164 -36.59 -13.21 4.68
N ILE A 165 -36.56 -13.55 5.97
CA ILE A 165 -37.70 -14.15 6.66
C ILE A 165 -38.60 -13.04 7.21
N PHE A 166 -39.83 -12.94 6.71
CA PHE A 166 -40.82 -11.96 7.15
C PHE A 166 -42.04 -12.62 7.82
N SER A 167 -42.46 -13.79 7.35
CA SER A 167 -43.65 -14.47 7.84
C SER A 167 -43.30 -15.63 8.77
N ASN A 168 -44.22 -15.91 9.69
CA ASN A 168 -44.12 -17.06 10.59
C ASN A 168 -44.24 -18.39 9.85
N ASP A 169 -45.03 -18.45 8.77
CA ASP A 169 -45.15 -19.66 7.96
C ASP A 169 -43.86 -19.95 7.19
N ARG A 170 -43.22 -18.93 6.63
CA ARG A 170 -41.88 -19.10 6.05
C ARG A 170 -40.88 -19.56 7.09
N TYR A 171 -40.94 -19.02 8.30
CA TYR A 171 -40.03 -19.44 9.36
C TYR A 171 -40.20 -20.91 9.76
N LYS A 172 -41.43 -21.45 9.75
CA LYS A 172 -41.66 -22.89 9.95
C LYS A 172 -40.98 -23.72 8.86
N GLU A 173 -41.10 -23.33 7.60
CA GLU A 173 -40.44 -24.01 6.48
C GLU A 173 -38.91 -23.97 6.60
N VAL A 174 -38.36 -22.84 7.06
CA VAL A 174 -36.91 -22.68 7.33
C VAL A 174 -36.43 -23.63 8.42
N MET A 175 -37.15 -23.73 9.54
CA MET A 175 -36.82 -24.66 10.62
C MET A 175 -36.95 -26.12 10.15
N ASP A 176 -37.99 -26.45 9.39
CA ASP A 176 -38.16 -27.79 8.82
C ASP A 176 -37.02 -28.17 7.86
N ALA A 177 -36.59 -27.24 7.00
CA ALA A 177 -35.47 -27.46 6.08
C ALA A 177 -34.15 -27.69 6.83
N TYR A 178 -33.91 -26.96 7.92
CA TYR A 178 -32.74 -27.16 8.77
C TYR A 178 -32.75 -28.55 9.43
N LEU A 179 -33.84 -28.90 10.12
CA LEU A 179 -33.97 -30.20 10.78
C LEU A 179 -33.86 -31.35 9.77
N SER A 180 -34.53 -31.23 8.62
CA SER A 180 -34.47 -32.21 7.53
C SER A 180 -33.06 -32.34 6.96
N GLY A 181 -32.32 -31.24 6.82
CA GLY A 181 -30.92 -31.27 6.35
C GLY A 181 -30.00 -32.00 7.32
N LEU A 182 -30.16 -31.77 8.63
CA LEU A 182 -29.44 -32.52 9.66
C LEU A 182 -29.79 -34.01 9.64
N GLU A 183 -31.07 -34.35 9.46
CA GLU A 183 -31.52 -35.73 9.32
C GLU A 183 -30.94 -36.41 8.09
N ASP A 184 -30.90 -35.73 6.94
CA ASP A 184 -30.27 -36.21 5.71
C ASP A 184 -28.79 -36.51 5.92
N ARG A 185 -28.08 -35.62 6.61
CA ARG A 185 -26.67 -35.78 6.97
C ARG A 185 -26.44 -36.97 7.91
N MET A 186 -27.25 -37.06 8.96
CA MET A 186 -27.20 -38.15 9.93
C MET A 186 -27.48 -39.51 9.28
N ARG A 187 -28.42 -39.59 8.33
CA ARG A 187 -28.69 -40.80 7.54
C ARG A 187 -27.50 -41.26 6.70
N ARG A 188 -26.58 -40.36 6.34
CA ARG A 188 -25.30 -40.68 5.69
C ARG A 188 -24.18 -41.05 6.67
N GLY A 189 -24.45 -41.06 7.98
CA GLY A 189 -23.44 -41.32 9.01
C GLY A 189 -22.45 -40.17 9.23
N GLU A 190 -22.78 -38.97 8.75
CA GLU A 190 -21.92 -37.79 8.86
C GLU A 190 -22.22 -37.00 10.14
N PRO A 191 -21.21 -36.37 10.78
CA PRO A 191 -21.40 -35.66 12.04
C PRO A 191 -22.21 -34.36 11.83
N ILE A 192 -23.17 -34.13 12.72
CA ILE A 192 -24.05 -32.95 12.69
C ILE A 192 -23.66 -31.88 13.72
N GLY A 193 -22.79 -32.19 14.68
CA GLY A 193 -22.53 -31.32 15.83
C GLY A 193 -21.73 -30.04 15.58
N ARG A 194 -21.29 -29.81 14.34
CA ARG A 194 -20.64 -28.56 13.91
C ARG A 194 -21.47 -27.79 12.88
N VAL A 195 -22.62 -28.32 12.45
CA VAL A 195 -23.50 -27.66 11.47
C VAL A 195 -24.40 -26.67 12.20
N THR A 196 -24.17 -25.39 11.97
CA THR A 196 -24.86 -24.30 12.67
C THR A 196 -25.67 -23.47 11.68
N SER A 197 -26.84 -23.01 12.10
CA SER A 197 -27.66 -22.13 11.29
C SER A 197 -28.28 -21.02 12.13
N VAL A 198 -28.56 -19.89 11.50
CA VAL A 198 -29.31 -18.78 12.09
C VAL A 198 -30.44 -18.38 11.15
N ALA A 199 -31.55 -17.89 11.69
CA ALA A 199 -32.72 -17.48 10.91
C ALA A 199 -32.95 -15.97 11.04
N SER A 200 -32.46 -15.20 10.07
CA SER A 200 -32.55 -13.74 10.01
C SER A 200 -33.97 -13.28 9.69
N PHE A 201 -34.74 -13.03 10.76
CA PHE A 201 -36.12 -12.57 10.78
C PHE A 201 -36.18 -11.05 10.81
N PHE A 202 -36.78 -10.44 9.79
CA PHE A 202 -36.77 -9.00 9.56
C PHE A 202 -37.85 -8.29 10.39
N VAL A 203 -37.46 -7.19 11.05
CA VAL A 203 -38.31 -6.49 12.01
C VAL A 203 -38.83 -5.17 11.44
N SER A 204 -38.00 -4.13 11.36
CA SER A 204 -38.47 -2.75 11.14
C SER A 204 -39.24 -2.52 9.84
N ARG A 205 -39.06 -3.38 8.83
CA ARG A 205 -39.74 -3.26 7.53
C ARG A 205 -41.25 -3.50 7.64
N ILE A 206 -41.67 -4.34 8.60
CA ILE A 206 -43.07 -4.64 8.86
C ILE A 206 -43.79 -3.39 9.39
N ASP A 207 -43.27 -2.77 10.44
CA ASP A 207 -43.85 -1.54 10.98
C ASP A 207 -43.78 -0.40 9.97
N THR A 208 -42.72 -0.32 9.15
CA THR A 208 -42.65 0.71 8.09
C THR A 208 -43.83 0.61 7.11
N LEU A 209 -44.19 -0.60 6.68
CA LEU A 209 -45.29 -0.82 5.75
C LEU A 209 -46.66 -0.70 6.45
N ILE A 210 -46.83 -1.29 7.62
CA ILE A 210 -48.10 -1.25 8.36
C ILE A 210 -48.41 0.18 8.84
N ASP A 211 -47.43 0.92 9.36
CA ASP A 211 -47.63 2.30 9.78
C ASP A 211 -47.97 3.20 8.59
N LYS A 212 -47.44 2.92 7.39
CA LYS A 212 -47.84 3.60 6.16
C LYS A 212 -49.31 3.35 5.84
N LEU A 213 -49.76 2.09 5.85
CA LEU A 213 -51.17 1.73 5.60
C LEU A 213 -52.11 2.31 6.66
N LEU A 214 -51.71 2.29 7.94
CA LEU A 214 -52.46 2.91 9.03
C LEU A 214 -52.53 4.44 8.87
N ASN A 215 -51.44 5.08 8.45
CA ASN A 215 -51.42 6.51 8.16
C ASN A 215 -52.33 6.87 6.98
N GLU A 216 -52.35 6.08 5.91
CA GLU A 216 -53.27 6.30 4.77
C GLU A 216 -54.73 6.25 5.25
N LYS A 217 -55.09 5.28 6.09
CA LYS A 217 -56.42 5.18 6.69
C LYS A 217 -56.76 6.34 7.63
N LEU A 218 -55.78 6.82 8.40
CA LEU A 218 -55.95 8.00 9.26
C LEU A 218 -56.22 9.25 8.42
N HIS A 219 -55.45 9.47 7.35
CA HIS A 219 -55.64 10.61 6.44
C HIS A 219 -56.99 10.55 5.71
N ASN A 220 -57.45 9.36 5.36
CA ASN A 220 -58.76 9.15 4.73
C ASN A 220 -59.94 9.26 5.71
N GLY A 221 -59.68 9.44 7.01
CA GLY A 221 -60.72 9.49 8.06
C GLY A 221 -61.37 8.15 8.38
N GLU A 222 -60.79 7.02 7.92
CA GLU A 222 -61.27 5.66 8.20
C GLU A 222 -61.00 5.24 9.65
N ILE A 223 -59.96 5.78 10.27
CA ILE A 223 -59.60 5.56 11.68
C ILE A 223 -59.30 6.87 12.42
N LYS A 224 -59.42 6.86 13.75
CA LYS A 224 -59.07 8.01 14.61
C LYS A 224 -57.60 7.95 15.05
N ALA A 225 -57.03 9.11 15.40
CA ALA A 225 -55.65 9.23 15.90
C ALA A 225 -55.35 8.30 17.10
N GLN A 226 -56.26 8.20 18.07
CA GLN A 226 -56.11 7.26 19.20
C GLN A 226 -56.00 5.79 18.77
N LEU A 227 -56.73 5.39 17.72
CA LEU A 227 -56.64 4.03 17.21
C LEU A 227 -55.30 3.81 16.49
N TYR A 228 -54.86 4.79 15.70
CA TYR A 228 -53.53 4.79 15.08
C TYR A 228 -52.42 4.62 16.12
N GLU A 229 -52.37 5.48 17.15
CA GLU A 229 -51.36 5.44 18.22
C GLU A 229 -51.34 4.10 18.98
N SER A 230 -52.49 3.44 19.09
CA SER A 230 -52.61 2.14 19.74
C SER A 230 -52.12 0.95 18.90
N LEU A 231 -51.82 1.16 17.61
CA LEU A 231 -51.44 0.13 16.64
C LEU A 231 -50.05 0.36 16.03
N ALA A 232 -49.69 1.62 15.77
CA ALA A 232 -48.46 1.97 15.08
C ALA A 232 -47.20 1.53 15.86
N GLY A 233 -46.20 0.99 15.15
CA GLY A 233 -44.93 0.53 15.72
C GLY A 233 -45.02 -0.71 16.60
N ARG A 234 -46.11 -1.50 16.51
CA ARG A 234 -46.33 -2.69 17.35
C ARG A 234 -46.29 -4.01 16.57
N ALA A 235 -46.55 -3.98 15.27
CA ALA A 235 -46.78 -5.18 14.47
C ALA A 235 -45.50 -5.99 14.26
N ALA A 236 -44.35 -5.33 14.07
CA ALA A 236 -43.08 -6.02 13.89
C ALA A 236 -42.65 -6.79 15.15
N ILE A 237 -42.77 -6.17 16.32
CA ILE A 237 -42.46 -6.81 17.61
C ILE A 237 -43.42 -7.99 17.83
N ALA A 238 -44.72 -7.79 17.64
CA ALA A 238 -45.73 -8.83 17.76
C ALA A 238 -45.44 -10.02 16.84
N ASN A 239 -45.06 -9.76 15.57
CA ASN A 239 -44.68 -10.80 14.62
C ASN A 239 -43.43 -11.58 15.09
N ALA A 240 -42.41 -10.89 15.60
CA ALA A 240 -41.21 -11.51 16.15
C ALA A 240 -41.48 -12.34 17.42
N ARG A 241 -42.44 -11.92 18.26
CA ARG A 241 -42.90 -12.71 19.42
C ARG A 241 -43.53 -14.04 18.98
N LEU A 242 -44.36 -14.04 17.93
CA LEU A 242 -44.89 -15.28 17.34
C LEU A 242 -43.76 -16.17 16.79
N ALA A 243 -42.78 -15.58 16.11
CA ALA A 243 -41.63 -16.32 15.60
C ALA A 243 -40.85 -16.98 16.75
N TYR A 244 -40.61 -16.27 17.85
CA TYR A 244 -39.93 -16.83 19.03
C TYR A 244 -40.75 -17.92 19.73
N ARG A 245 -42.09 -17.81 19.74
CA ARG A 245 -42.99 -18.86 20.23
C ARG A 245 -42.84 -20.14 19.40
N LEU A 246 -42.85 -20.02 18.07
CA LEU A 246 -42.66 -21.15 17.15
C LEU A 246 -41.27 -21.78 17.28
N PHE A 247 -40.23 -20.97 17.43
CA PHE A 247 -38.88 -21.43 17.72
C PHE A 247 -38.86 -22.33 18.97
N ASN A 248 -39.45 -21.87 20.07
CA ASN A 248 -39.52 -22.66 21.31
C ASN A 248 -40.32 -23.95 21.12
N GLU A 249 -41.42 -23.94 20.37
CA GLU A 249 -42.20 -25.14 20.08
C GLU A 249 -41.38 -26.18 19.30
N VAL A 250 -40.76 -25.77 18.20
CA VAL A 250 -40.01 -26.67 17.31
C VAL A 250 -38.75 -27.21 17.98
N PHE A 251 -37.97 -26.35 18.65
CA PHE A 251 -36.70 -26.76 19.27
C PHE A 251 -36.84 -27.36 20.68
N ASN A 252 -38.06 -27.50 21.19
CA ASN A 252 -38.38 -28.40 22.31
C ASN A 252 -39.13 -29.66 21.87
N SER A 253 -39.36 -29.86 20.56
CA SER A 253 -40.02 -31.05 20.04
C SER A 253 -39.16 -32.32 20.16
N GLN A 254 -39.81 -33.48 20.20
CA GLN A 254 -39.12 -34.78 20.22
C GLN A 254 -38.19 -34.98 19.01
N ARG A 255 -38.56 -34.41 17.85
CA ARG A 255 -37.77 -34.44 16.62
C ARG A 255 -36.40 -33.79 16.85
N PHE A 256 -36.38 -32.57 17.37
CA PHE A 256 -35.12 -31.88 17.64
C PHE A 256 -34.35 -32.51 18.80
N LEU A 257 -35.01 -32.90 19.90
CA LEU A 257 -34.32 -33.54 21.03
C LEU A 257 -33.56 -34.81 20.62
N SER A 258 -34.09 -35.56 19.65
CA SER A 258 -33.42 -36.73 19.08
C SER A 258 -32.15 -36.36 18.29
N LEU A 259 -32.19 -35.27 17.52
CA LEU A 259 -31.01 -34.72 16.83
C LEU A 259 -30.00 -34.12 17.81
N LYS A 260 -30.47 -33.42 18.85
CA LYS A 260 -29.64 -32.82 19.91
C LYS A 260 -28.84 -33.87 20.67
N ALA A 261 -29.43 -35.04 20.92
CA ALA A 261 -28.71 -36.18 21.51
C ALA A 261 -27.52 -36.66 20.66
N ASN A 262 -27.53 -36.37 19.35
CA ASN A 262 -26.45 -36.63 18.40
C ASN A 262 -25.59 -35.38 18.11
N GLY A 263 -25.70 -34.34 18.96
CA GLY A 263 -24.88 -33.14 18.91
C GLY A 263 -25.47 -31.97 18.11
N ALA A 264 -26.69 -32.08 17.55
CA ALA A 264 -27.30 -30.97 16.81
C ALA A 264 -27.44 -29.70 17.65
N ARG A 265 -27.34 -28.56 16.98
CA ARG A 265 -27.44 -27.22 17.57
C ARG A 265 -28.78 -26.58 17.25
N LEU A 266 -29.16 -25.57 18.04
CA LEU A 266 -30.34 -24.75 17.75
C LEU A 266 -30.09 -23.93 16.48
N GLN A 267 -31.10 -23.79 15.62
CA GLN A 267 -31.12 -22.70 14.64
C GLN A 267 -31.62 -21.45 15.36
N ARG A 268 -30.68 -20.59 15.79
CA ARG A 268 -31.03 -19.42 16.59
C ARG A 268 -31.84 -18.41 15.75
N PRO A 269 -32.94 -17.84 16.28
CA PRO A 269 -33.56 -16.68 15.69
C PRO A 269 -32.56 -15.52 15.67
N LEU A 270 -32.42 -14.87 14.53
CA LEU A 270 -31.62 -13.67 14.37
C LEU A 270 -32.56 -12.51 14.01
N TRP A 271 -32.62 -11.48 14.84
CA TRP A 271 -33.39 -10.27 14.55
C TRP A 271 -32.60 -9.38 13.60
N ALA A 272 -33.14 -9.15 12.40
CA ALA A 272 -32.53 -8.33 11.35
C ALA A 272 -33.34 -7.08 11.05
N SER A 273 -32.69 -6.05 10.48
CA SER A 273 -33.31 -4.76 10.25
C SER A 273 -33.90 -4.17 11.55
N THR A 274 -33.08 -4.08 12.60
CA THR A 274 -33.48 -3.64 13.95
C THR A 274 -33.20 -2.17 14.24
N SER A 275 -32.77 -1.40 13.24
CA SER A 275 -32.76 0.06 13.33
C SER A 275 -34.17 0.63 13.24
N THR A 276 -34.54 1.49 14.18
CA THR A 276 -35.78 2.26 14.13
C THR A 276 -35.80 3.21 12.93
N LYS A 277 -36.91 3.22 12.17
CA LYS A 277 -37.07 4.08 10.97
C LYS A 277 -37.93 5.32 11.22
N ASN A 278 -38.77 5.29 12.26
CA ASN A 278 -39.63 6.39 12.64
C ASN A 278 -38.97 7.19 13.78
N PRO A 279 -38.65 8.49 13.61
CA PRO A 279 -38.00 9.30 14.64
C PRO A 279 -38.86 9.50 15.91
N ALA A 280 -40.17 9.21 15.85
CA ALA A 280 -41.03 9.26 17.02
C ALA A 280 -40.84 8.06 17.98
N TYR A 281 -40.21 6.99 17.50
CA TYR A 281 -39.92 5.80 18.31
C TYR A 281 -38.51 5.90 18.90
N ARG A 282 -38.26 5.19 20.01
CA ARG A 282 -36.90 5.02 20.52
C ARG A 282 -36.03 4.41 19.41
N ASP A 283 -34.86 4.96 19.19
CA ASP A 283 -33.84 4.47 18.26
C ASP A 283 -33.33 3.06 18.58
N VAL A 284 -33.52 2.61 19.82
CA VAL A 284 -33.21 1.26 20.33
C VAL A 284 -34.43 0.36 20.54
N LEU A 285 -35.63 0.78 20.11
CA LEU A 285 -36.91 0.09 20.35
C LEU A 285 -36.85 -1.42 20.07
N TYR A 286 -36.46 -1.79 18.85
CA TYR A 286 -36.46 -3.20 18.45
C TYR A 286 -35.38 -4.00 19.15
N VAL A 287 -34.26 -3.38 19.53
CA VAL A 287 -33.21 -4.07 20.29
C VAL A 287 -33.72 -4.39 21.69
N GLU A 288 -34.33 -3.44 22.40
CA GLU A 288 -34.84 -3.62 23.75
C GLU A 288 -36.01 -4.62 23.82
N GLU A 289 -36.96 -4.54 22.89
CA GLU A 289 -38.18 -5.36 22.92
C GLU A 289 -37.95 -6.82 22.51
N LEU A 290 -36.85 -7.11 21.80
CA LEU A 290 -36.57 -8.43 21.24
C LEU A 290 -35.45 -9.19 21.97
N ILE A 291 -35.02 -8.71 23.14
CA ILE A 291 -34.07 -9.44 23.99
C ILE A 291 -34.70 -10.76 24.45
N ALA A 292 -34.03 -11.86 24.14
CA ALA A 292 -34.52 -13.21 24.39
C ALA A 292 -33.37 -14.24 24.50
N PRO A 293 -33.50 -15.28 25.34
CA PRO A 293 -32.54 -16.39 25.35
C PRO A 293 -32.40 -17.08 23.99
N ASP A 294 -31.18 -17.53 23.68
CA ASP A 294 -30.83 -18.26 22.45
C ASP A 294 -31.09 -17.49 21.14
N THR A 295 -31.05 -16.15 21.19
CA THR A 295 -31.26 -15.30 20.00
C THR A 295 -30.04 -14.48 19.62
N ILE A 296 -30.03 -13.96 18.41
CA ILE A 296 -29.02 -13.03 17.89
C ILE A 296 -29.76 -11.76 17.46
N ASN A 297 -29.12 -10.60 17.61
CA ASN A 297 -29.57 -9.38 16.96
C ASN A 297 -28.44 -8.86 16.07
N THR A 298 -28.67 -8.71 14.77
CA THR A 298 -27.70 -8.02 13.90
C THR A 298 -28.02 -6.53 13.90
N VAL A 299 -27.11 -5.75 14.47
CA VAL A 299 -27.31 -4.34 14.76
C VAL A 299 -26.43 -3.47 13.87
N PRO A 300 -27.00 -2.47 13.16
CA PRO A 300 -26.21 -1.48 12.45
C PRO A 300 -25.34 -0.65 13.41
N PRO A 301 -24.23 -0.06 12.94
CA PRO A 301 -23.28 0.64 13.80
C PRO A 301 -23.92 1.70 14.70
N ALA A 302 -24.75 2.58 14.12
CA ALA A 302 -25.43 3.63 14.88
C ALA A 302 -26.41 3.09 15.95
N THR A 303 -27.06 1.96 15.68
CA THR A 303 -27.98 1.33 16.64
C THR A 303 -27.20 0.62 17.77
N LEU A 304 -26.05 0.03 17.46
CA LEU A 304 -25.15 -0.52 18.47
C LEU A 304 -24.65 0.59 19.42
N ASP A 305 -24.19 1.71 18.87
CA ASP A 305 -23.70 2.83 19.67
C ASP A 305 -24.80 3.40 20.58
N ALA A 306 -25.99 3.67 20.03
CA ALA A 306 -27.16 4.15 20.79
C ALA A 306 -27.57 3.16 21.92
N PHE A 307 -27.57 1.85 21.62
CA PHE A 307 -27.88 0.85 22.64
C PHE A 307 -26.83 0.82 23.76
N LEU A 308 -25.55 0.89 23.42
CA LEU A 308 -24.48 0.92 24.42
C LEU A 308 -24.52 2.19 25.29
N GLU A 309 -25.00 3.31 24.75
CA GLU A 309 -25.13 4.57 25.47
C GLU A 309 -26.35 4.60 26.41
N HIS A 310 -27.54 4.22 25.94
CA HIS A 310 -28.80 4.43 26.68
C HIS A 310 -29.84 3.30 26.53
N GLY A 311 -29.43 2.12 26.09
CA GLY A 311 -30.28 0.93 26.02
C GLY A 311 -30.64 0.35 27.39
N SER A 312 -31.72 -0.43 27.43
CA SER A 312 -32.19 -1.15 28.62
C SER A 312 -32.26 -2.67 28.35
N VAL A 313 -31.62 -3.46 29.22
CA VAL A 313 -31.65 -4.93 29.11
C VAL A 313 -32.77 -5.49 29.97
N ALA A 314 -33.81 -6.01 29.31
CA ALA A 314 -34.87 -6.80 29.94
C ALA A 314 -35.46 -7.77 28.92
N VAL A 315 -35.76 -9.00 29.33
CA VAL A 315 -36.41 -9.99 28.45
C VAL A 315 -37.90 -9.64 28.31
N ARG A 316 -38.30 -9.16 27.12
CA ARG A 316 -39.67 -8.68 26.81
C ARG A 316 -40.34 -9.42 25.64
N ILE A 317 -39.68 -10.46 25.13
CA ILE A 317 -40.15 -11.24 23.98
C ILE A 317 -41.39 -12.09 24.30
N PHE A 318 -41.63 -12.40 25.58
CA PHE A 318 -42.76 -13.24 25.97
C PHE A 318 -44.04 -12.41 25.97
N ASP A 319 -45.06 -12.92 25.27
CA ASP A 319 -46.37 -12.29 25.14
C ASP A 319 -47.10 -12.31 26.49
N SER A 320 -47.56 -11.15 26.97
CA SER A 320 -48.42 -11.05 28.14
C SER A 320 -49.89 -11.10 27.70
N ALA A 321 -50.59 -12.21 27.97
CA ALA A 321 -52.04 -12.33 27.86
C ALA A 321 -52.66 -12.16 26.44
N ASN A 322 -52.12 -12.82 25.42
CA ASN A 322 -52.65 -12.85 24.02
C ASN A 322 -52.76 -11.48 23.33
N GLU A 323 -51.97 -10.49 23.76
CA GLU A 323 -51.93 -9.15 23.14
C GLU A 323 -51.57 -9.21 21.65
N THR A 324 -50.68 -10.15 21.29
CA THR A 324 -50.21 -10.32 19.91
C THR A 324 -51.33 -10.74 18.96
N ASP A 325 -52.13 -11.73 19.35
CA ASP A 325 -53.25 -12.23 18.54
C ASP A 325 -54.34 -11.14 18.41
N SER A 326 -54.62 -10.42 19.52
CA SER A 326 -55.55 -9.29 19.51
C SER A 326 -55.10 -8.14 18.58
N LEU A 327 -53.80 -7.86 18.51
CA LEU A 327 -53.26 -6.84 17.61
C LEU A 327 -53.53 -7.20 16.15
N PHE A 328 -53.22 -8.43 15.73
CA PHE A 328 -53.43 -8.86 14.35
C PHE A 328 -54.92 -8.98 13.99
N GLU A 329 -55.80 -9.38 14.92
CA GLU A 329 -57.25 -9.31 14.72
C GLU A 329 -57.73 -7.86 14.48
N ARG A 330 -57.19 -6.90 15.23
CA ARG A 330 -57.52 -5.47 15.08
C ARG A 330 -57.02 -4.93 13.75
N LEU A 331 -55.81 -5.29 13.32
CA LEU A 331 -55.28 -4.92 11.99
C LEU A 331 -56.12 -5.55 10.87
N ASN A 332 -56.50 -6.83 11.00
CA ASN A 332 -57.35 -7.53 10.04
C ASN A 332 -58.74 -6.86 9.91
N LYS A 333 -59.34 -6.40 11.01
CA LYS A 333 -60.61 -5.63 10.99
C LYS A 333 -60.49 -4.31 10.23
N LEU A 334 -59.28 -3.76 10.08
CA LEU A 334 -59.00 -2.58 9.28
C LEU A 334 -58.65 -2.92 7.82
N GLY A 335 -58.64 -4.20 7.44
CA GLY A 335 -58.24 -4.68 6.11
C GLY A 335 -56.73 -4.76 5.91
N ILE A 336 -55.93 -4.78 6.99
CA ILE A 336 -54.47 -4.94 6.93
C ILE A 336 -54.14 -6.37 7.37
N SER A 337 -53.84 -7.24 6.40
CA SER A 337 -53.42 -8.63 6.64
C SER A 337 -51.91 -8.73 6.80
N ILE A 338 -51.45 -9.35 7.89
CA ILE A 338 -50.02 -9.62 8.10
C ILE A 338 -49.45 -10.58 7.04
N ASP A 339 -50.26 -11.51 6.53
CA ASP A 339 -49.82 -12.45 5.49
C ASP A 339 -49.55 -11.71 4.17
N GLN A 340 -50.46 -10.82 3.76
CA GLN A 340 -50.27 -9.99 2.56
C GLN A 340 -49.09 -9.04 2.71
N VAL A 341 -48.94 -8.42 3.89
CA VAL A 341 -47.81 -7.53 4.20
C VAL A 341 -46.48 -8.29 4.11
N THR A 342 -46.39 -9.48 4.69
CA THR A 342 -45.15 -10.26 4.72
C THR A 342 -44.82 -10.87 3.34
N GLU A 343 -45.82 -11.27 2.55
CA GLU A 343 -45.63 -11.69 1.15
C GLU A 343 -45.10 -10.53 0.29
N GLN A 344 -45.70 -9.35 0.41
CA GLN A 344 -45.22 -8.14 -0.27
C GLN A 344 -43.76 -7.83 0.09
N LEU A 345 -43.42 -7.88 1.39
CA LEU A 345 -42.07 -7.61 1.87
C LEU A 345 -41.04 -8.66 1.43
N GLU A 346 -41.42 -9.93 1.25
CA GLU A 346 -40.56 -10.96 0.66
C GLU A 346 -40.21 -10.60 -0.79
N ILE A 347 -41.23 -10.30 -1.62
CA ILE A 347 -41.06 -9.92 -3.03
C ILE A 347 -40.23 -8.64 -3.17
N GLU A 348 -40.59 -7.58 -2.43
CA GLU A 348 -39.86 -6.32 -2.43
C GLU A 348 -38.44 -6.48 -1.87
N GLY A 349 -38.26 -7.37 -0.88
CA GLY A 349 -36.97 -7.68 -0.28
C GLY A 349 -35.99 -8.30 -1.27
N VAL A 350 -36.42 -9.32 -2.01
CA VAL A 350 -35.62 -9.96 -3.07
C VAL A 350 -35.29 -8.96 -4.17
N LYS A 351 -36.28 -8.17 -4.62
CA LYS A 351 -36.09 -7.14 -5.64
C LYS A 351 -35.05 -6.11 -5.21
N ALA A 352 -35.18 -5.56 -4.00
CA ALA A 352 -34.25 -4.55 -3.48
C ALA A 352 -32.82 -5.07 -3.37
N PHE A 353 -32.64 -6.36 -3.04
CA PHE A 353 -31.30 -6.98 -2.94
C PHE A 353 -30.68 -7.19 -4.33
N THR A 354 -31.48 -7.60 -5.31
CA THR A 354 -31.06 -7.69 -6.72
C THR A 354 -30.67 -6.31 -7.27
N GLU A 355 -31.47 -5.28 -7.02
CA GLU A 355 -31.15 -3.90 -7.45
C GLU A 355 -29.88 -3.37 -6.77
N ALA A 356 -29.69 -3.65 -5.48
CA ALA A 356 -28.47 -3.30 -4.75
C ALA A 356 -27.23 -4.02 -5.30
N TYR A 357 -27.36 -5.30 -5.68
CA TYR A 357 -26.26 -6.06 -6.28
C TYR A 357 -25.88 -5.54 -7.67
N SER A 358 -26.85 -5.25 -8.54
CA SER A 358 -26.57 -4.62 -9.84
C SER A 358 -25.90 -3.26 -9.66
N SER A 359 -26.40 -2.43 -8.74
CA SER A 359 -25.83 -1.11 -8.45
C SER A 359 -24.40 -1.18 -7.87
N LEU A 360 -24.11 -2.23 -7.10
CA LEU A 360 -22.78 -2.57 -6.62
C LEU A 360 -21.83 -2.90 -7.78
N LEU A 361 -22.24 -3.80 -8.68
CA LEU A 361 -21.42 -4.17 -9.84
C LEU A 361 -21.18 -2.97 -10.77
N ASP A 362 -22.17 -2.10 -10.96
CA ASP A 362 -22.03 -0.85 -11.71
C ASP A 362 -21.03 0.11 -11.05
N ALA A 363 -21.04 0.22 -9.71
CA ALA A 363 -20.09 1.04 -8.97
C ALA A 363 -18.66 0.52 -9.13
N VAL A 364 -18.47 -0.80 -9.04
CA VAL A 364 -17.18 -1.45 -9.30
C VAL A 364 -16.75 -1.23 -10.76
N ASP A 365 -17.66 -1.38 -11.72
CA ASP A 365 -17.36 -1.21 -13.14
C ASP A 365 -16.93 0.22 -13.48
N LYS A 366 -17.58 1.23 -12.90
CA LYS A 366 -17.16 2.64 -13.02
C LYS A 366 -15.72 2.86 -12.55
N ARG A 367 -15.36 2.32 -11.39
CA ARG A 367 -13.98 2.40 -10.86
C ARG A 367 -13.00 1.63 -11.74
N ARG A 368 -13.37 0.42 -12.18
CA ARG A 368 -12.58 -0.43 -13.07
C ARG A 368 -12.26 0.28 -14.39
N LEU A 369 -13.27 0.86 -15.04
CA LEU A 369 -13.09 1.63 -16.29
C LEU A 369 -12.23 2.87 -16.07
N SER A 370 -12.38 3.56 -14.92
CA SER A 370 -11.51 4.69 -14.59
C SER A 370 -10.06 4.26 -14.42
N ALA A 371 -9.80 3.14 -13.75
CA ALA A 371 -8.45 2.61 -13.57
C ALA A 371 -7.83 2.18 -14.92
N ILE A 372 -8.59 1.50 -15.78
CA ILE A 372 -8.09 1.09 -17.11
C ILE A 372 -7.69 2.31 -17.96
N LYS A 373 -8.42 3.43 -17.87
CA LYS A 373 -8.07 4.67 -18.57
C LYS A 373 -6.71 5.24 -18.15
N GLU A 374 -6.26 5.01 -16.91
CA GLU A 374 -4.95 5.48 -16.41
C GLU A 374 -3.79 4.93 -17.24
N ILE A 375 -3.89 3.68 -17.69
CA ILE A 375 -2.83 3.03 -18.48
C ILE A 375 -3.10 3.04 -19.99
N SER A 376 -4.26 3.57 -20.41
CA SER A 376 -4.65 3.83 -21.80
C SER A 376 -4.27 2.70 -22.78
N SER A 377 -3.36 2.97 -23.71
CA SER A 377 -2.83 2.05 -24.74
C SER A 377 -2.12 0.81 -24.16
N LEU A 378 -1.72 0.83 -22.89
CA LEU A 378 -1.05 -0.28 -22.23
C LEU A 378 -2.01 -1.34 -21.65
N ALA A 379 -3.33 -1.08 -21.59
CA ALA A 379 -4.26 -2.00 -20.92
C ALA A 379 -4.22 -3.44 -21.44
N SER A 380 -4.26 -3.64 -22.77
CA SER A 380 -4.21 -4.97 -23.38
C SER A 380 -2.82 -5.64 -23.26
N PRO A 381 -1.70 -4.93 -23.54
CA PRO A 381 -0.37 -5.44 -23.26
C PRO A 381 -0.14 -5.86 -21.79
N VAL A 382 -0.60 -5.05 -20.83
CA VAL A 382 -0.45 -5.32 -19.39
C VAL A 382 -1.23 -6.56 -18.98
N LYS A 383 -2.50 -6.68 -19.41
CA LYS A 383 -3.28 -7.92 -19.24
C LYS A 383 -2.53 -9.15 -19.73
N THR A 384 -1.89 -9.04 -20.91
CA THR A 384 -1.11 -10.14 -21.49
C THR A 384 0.10 -10.48 -20.63
N SER A 385 0.90 -9.49 -20.22
CA SER A 385 2.06 -9.72 -19.36
C SER A 385 1.70 -10.27 -17.97
N VAL A 386 0.61 -9.81 -17.34
CA VAL A 386 0.12 -10.40 -16.08
C VAL A 386 -0.25 -11.88 -16.28
N GLY A 387 -0.91 -12.21 -17.40
CA GLY A 387 -1.21 -13.60 -17.76
C GLY A 387 0.04 -14.47 -17.97
N GLU A 388 1.12 -13.91 -18.52
CA GLU A 388 2.40 -14.60 -18.66
C GLU A 388 3.09 -14.83 -17.31
N LEU A 389 3.13 -13.81 -16.45
CA LEU A 389 3.64 -13.91 -15.09
C LEU A 389 2.87 -14.98 -14.27
N LYS A 390 1.55 -15.06 -14.46
CA LYS A 390 0.71 -16.12 -13.89
C LYS A 390 1.15 -17.50 -14.35
N ARG A 391 1.34 -17.67 -15.67
CA ARG A 391 1.70 -18.96 -16.30
C ARG A 391 3.05 -19.50 -15.81
N ILE A 392 4.01 -18.62 -15.52
CA ILE A 392 5.33 -19.00 -14.99
C ILE A 392 5.38 -19.10 -13.46
N ASN A 393 4.24 -18.97 -12.76
CA ASN A 393 4.17 -18.93 -11.30
C ASN A 393 5.11 -17.89 -10.67
N PHE A 394 5.15 -16.68 -11.26
CA PHE A 394 6.11 -15.63 -10.91
C PHE A 394 6.16 -15.35 -9.40
N VAL A 395 5.00 -15.13 -8.76
CA VAL A 395 4.93 -14.78 -7.33
C VAL A 395 5.56 -15.87 -6.47
N SER A 396 5.17 -17.14 -6.67
CA SER A 396 5.74 -18.24 -5.90
C SER A 396 7.24 -18.38 -6.12
N ARG A 397 7.72 -18.22 -7.35
CA ARG A 397 9.16 -18.28 -7.68
C ARG A 397 9.95 -17.12 -7.10
N LEU A 398 9.37 -15.91 -7.07
CA LEU A 398 9.95 -14.72 -6.43
C LEU A 398 10.22 -14.99 -4.95
N TYR A 399 9.23 -15.50 -4.21
CA TYR A 399 9.38 -15.80 -2.77
C TYR A 399 10.20 -17.07 -2.49
N GLN A 400 10.35 -17.96 -3.49
CA GLN A 400 11.36 -19.03 -3.46
C GLN A 400 12.77 -18.54 -3.81
N LYS A 401 12.93 -17.24 -4.08
CA LYS A 401 14.20 -16.60 -4.46
C LYS A 401 14.83 -17.27 -5.69
N ASP A 402 13.99 -17.61 -6.67
CA ASP A 402 14.43 -18.23 -7.92
C ASP A 402 15.05 -17.18 -8.87
N PRO A 403 16.38 -17.18 -9.06
CA PRO A 403 17.04 -16.17 -9.87
C PRO A 403 16.83 -16.37 -11.38
N ALA A 404 16.32 -17.53 -11.82
CA ALA A 404 16.02 -17.80 -13.23
C ALA A 404 14.87 -16.94 -13.77
N LEU A 405 14.22 -16.15 -12.91
CA LEU A 405 13.29 -15.10 -13.31
C LEU A 405 13.97 -13.93 -14.03
N TRP A 406 15.29 -13.73 -13.86
CA TRP A 406 16.00 -12.60 -14.44
C TRP A 406 17.21 -12.99 -15.30
N THR A 407 17.91 -14.07 -14.97
CA THR A 407 19.14 -14.45 -15.67
C THR A 407 19.32 -15.96 -15.78
N ALA A 408 19.86 -16.40 -16.91
CA ALA A 408 20.28 -17.78 -17.13
C ALA A 408 21.74 -18.02 -16.72
N GLU A 409 22.52 -16.96 -16.52
CA GLU A 409 23.95 -17.04 -16.23
C GLU A 409 24.21 -17.50 -14.78
N PRO A 410 25.01 -18.57 -14.53
CA PRO A 410 25.22 -19.12 -13.20
C PRO A 410 25.75 -18.11 -12.17
N GLU A 411 26.67 -17.23 -12.56
CA GLU A 411 27.22 -16.19 -11.68
C GLU A 411 26.16 -15.15 -11.31
N GLY A 412 25.40 -14.68 -12.30
CA GLY A 412 24.28 -13.77 -12.08
C GLY A 412 23.20 -14.39 -11.21
N GLN A 413 22.95 -15.70 -11.34
CA GLN A 413 22.00 -16.43 -10.50
C GLN A 413 22.45 -16.51 -9.04
N ALA A 414 23.73 -16.77 -8.80
CA ALA A 414 24.30 -16.79 -7.45
C ALA A 414 24.22 -15.40 -6.79
N GLU A 415 24.56 -14.34 -7.53
CA GLU A 415 24.48 -12.97 -7.02
C GLU A 415 23.03 -12.56 -6.71
N ALA A 416 22.09 -12.85 -7.60
CA ALA A 416 20.67 -12.55 -7.39
C ALA A 416 20.11 -13.27 -6.15
N ARG A 417 20.36 -14.58 -6.01
CA ARG A 417 19.86 -15.37 -4.87
C ARG A 417 20.33 -14.80 -3.53
N ASN A 418 21.56 -14.31 -3.48
CA ASN A 418 22.17 -13.71 -2.29
C ASN A 418 21.73 -12.26 -2.02
N ARG A 419 20.72 -11.73 -2.72
CA ARG A 419 20.27 -10.33 -2.56
C ARG A 419 18.78 -10.18 -2.32
N MET A 420 18.05 -11.27 -2.13
CA MET A 420 16.58 -11.31 -2.10
C MET A 420 15.98 -11.44 -0.68
N ASN A 421 16.76 -11.30 0.40
CA ASN A 421 16.21 -11.37 1.76
C ASN A 421 15.28 -10.18 2.10
N TRP A 422 15.27 -9.11 1.29
CA TRP A 422 14.40 -7.95 1.49
C TRP A 422 12.90 -8.32 1.47
N LEU A 423 12.50 -9.37 0.74
CA LEU A 423 11.13 -9.89 0.69
C LEU A 423 10.56 -10.25 2.08
N GLU A 424 11.44 -10.61 3.02
CA GLU A 424 11.06 -11.01 4.38
C GLU A 424 11.23 -9.88 5.40
N THR A 425 11.87 -8.77 5.00
CA THR A 425 12.25 -7.70 5.95
C THR A 425 11.07 -7.15 6.75
N PRO A 426 9.89 -6.83 6.16
CA PRO A 426 8.78 -6.27 6.93
C PRO A 426 8.34 -7.18 8.10
N PHE A 427 8.38 -8.50 7.90
CA PHE A 427 7.98 -9.46 8.93
C PHE A 427 9.09 -9.65 9.98
N SER A 428 10.35 -9.76 9.55
CA SER A 428 11.48 -9.90 10.48
C SER A 428 11.73 -8.65 11.34
N ASN A 429 11.29 -7.48 10.86
CA ASN A 429 11.45 -6.21 11.57
C ASN A 429 10.65 -6.13 12.85
N GLN A 430 9.53 -6.86 12.97
CA GLN A 430 8.73 -6.90 14.19
C GLN A 430 9.54 -7.33 15.42
N GLU A 431 10.54 -8.20 15.23
CA GLU A 431 11.44 -8.66 16.28
C GLU A 431 12.61 -7.68 16.53
N LYS A 432 13.00 -6.89 15.53
CA LYS A 432 14.17 -6.01 15.56
C LYS A 432 13.83 -4.58 16.01
N GLU A 433 12.65 -4.08 15.68
CA GLU A 433 12.19 -2.73 16.03
C GLU A 433 12.35 -2.39 17.52
N PRO A 434 12.01 -3.27 18.49
CA PRO A 434 12.17 -2.96 19.90
C PRO A 434 13.62 -2.67 20.30
N ALA A 435 14.61 -3.23 19.61
CA ALA A 435 16.02 -2.97 19.87
C ALA A 435 16.47 -1.57 19.42
N TYR A 436 15.73 -0.93 18.51
CA TYR A 436 16.03 0.43 18.05
C TYR A 436 15.19 1.51 18.76
N ALA A 437 14.08 1.10 19.37
CA ALA A 437 13.15 2.01 20.02
C ALA A 437 13.83 2.90 21.08
N GLY A 438 13.56 4.21 21.01
CA GLY A 438 14.04 5.17 22.01
C GLY A 438 15.51 5.61 21.88
N ILE A 439 16.27 5.10 20.90
CA ILE A 439 17.68 5.50 20.69
C ILE A 439 17.81 7.02 20.54
N GLY A 440 16.97 7.67 19.72
CA GLY A 440 17.01 9.12 19.51
C GLY A 440 16.85 9.92 20.82
N ALA A 441 15.89 9.53 21.66
CA ALA A 441 15.64 10.18 22.94
C ALA A 441 16.81 9.97 23.94
N LEU A 442 17.39 8.76 23.96
CA LEU A 442 18.57 8.46 24.80
C LEU A 442 19.77 9.31 24.39
N LEU A 443 20.09 9.38 23.10
CA LEU A 443 21.19 10.20 22.59
C LEU A 443 20.97 11.69 22.91
N ARG A 444 19.73 12.17 22.82
CA ARG A 444 19.38 13.54 23.18
C ARG A 444 19.61 13.82 24.67
N ALA A 445 19.26 12.88 25.55
CA ALA A 445 19.54 12.98 26.98
C ALA A 445 21.05 13.03 27.30
N GLU A 446 21.88 12.45 26.42
CA GLU A 446 23.35 12.51 26.52
C GLU A 446 23.97 13.78 25.92
N GLY A 447 23.16 14.70 25.38
CA GLY A 447 23.61 16.01 24.87
C GLY A 447 23.83 16.09 23.36
N PHE A 448 23.51 15.02 22.62
CA PHE A 448 23.48 15.08 21.16
C PHE A 448 22.23 15.83 20.69
N THR A 449 22.39 16.67 19.68
CA THR A 449 21.28 17.39 19.04
C THR A 449 21.22 17.16 17.53
N HIS A 450 22.34 16.73 16.95
CA HIS A 450 22.51 16.52 15.52
C HIS A 450 23.00 15.10 15.23
N ALA A 451 22.60 14.57 14.07
CA ALA A 451 23.17 13.37 13.49
C ALA A 451 23.62 13.68 12.06
N VAL A 452 24.81 13.24 11.67
CA VAL A 452 25.30 13.35 10.29
C VAL A 452 25.52 11.95 9.76
N LEU A 453 24.78 11.57 8.72
CA LEU A 453 24.96 10.30 8.02
C LEU A 453 25.98 10.46 6.90
N LEU A 454 27.07 9.71 7.01
CA LEU A 454 28.12 9.57 6.01
C LEU A 454 27.81 8.29 5.22
N GLY A 455 27.15 8.43 4.07
CA GLY A 455 26.63 7.31 3.28
C GLY A 455 26.55 7.64 1.80
N MET A 456 26.34 6.62 0.95
CA MET A 456 26.15 6.77 -0.49
C MET A 456 25.08 5.80 -0.98
N GLY A 457 24.28 6.22 -1.96
CA GLY A 457 23.24 5.39 -2.58
C GLY A 457 22.24 4.87 -1.55
N GLY A 458 22.00 3.55 -1.51
CA GLY A 458 20.99 2.95 -0.65
C GLY A 458 21.24 3.15 0.86
N SER A 459 22.49 3.45 1.23
CA SER A 459 22.85 3.75 2.62
C SER A 459 22.55 5.20 3.04
N SER A 460 22.22 6.11 2.10
CA SER A 460 21.88 7.52 2.39
C SER A 460 20.49 7.94 1.93
N LEU A 461 20.02 7.45 0.78
CA LEU A 461 18.79 7.93 0.15
C LEU A 461 17.53 7.60 0.96
N ALA A 462 17.36 6.36 1.44
CA ALA A 462 16.19 6.01 2.25
C ALA A 462 16.10 6.84 3.56
N PRO A 463 17.20 7.00 4.34
CA PRO A 463 17.24 7.95 5.45
C PRO A 463 16.90 9.40 5.08
N GLU A 464 17.37 9.89 3.93
CA GLU A 464 17.05 11.24 3.43
C GLU A 464 15.54 11.40 3.20
N VAL A 465 14.92 10.42 2.55
CA VAL A 465 13.48 10.42 2.27
C VAL A 465 12.68 10.41 3.57
N LEU A 466 13.04 9.54 4.52
CA LEU A 466 12.39 9.47 5.83
C LEU A 466 12.48 10.81 6.58
N SER A 467 13.64 11.47 6.53
CA SER A 467 13.84 12.78 7.15
C SER A 467 13.00 13.88 6.49
N ARG A 468 12.86 13.87 5.16
CA ARG A 468 12.19 14.95 4.41
C ARG A 468 10.67 14.80 4.36
N ILE A 469 10.15 13.57 4.48
CA ILE A 469 8.72 13.28 4.42
C ILE A 469 8.11 13.19 5.82
N ILE A 470 8.64 12.31 6.68
CA ILE A 470 8.03 12.03 7.99
C ILE A 470 8.54 13.02 9.04
N ALA A 471 9.86 13.12 9.22
CA ALA A 471 10.44 13.95 10.30
C ALA A 471 10.15 15.45 10.13
N ALA A 472 10.04 15.93 8.89
CA ALA A 472 9.76 17.33 8.58
C ALA A 472 8.35 17.78 9.00
N GLU A 473 7.39 16.86 9.06
CA GLU A 473 6.01 17.12 9.51
C GLU A 473 5.88 16.95 11.03
N GLU A 474 6.56 15.95 11.61
CA GLU A 474 6.38 15.63 13.03
C GLU A 474 7.00 16.62 14.02
N GLN A 475 7.82 17.59 13.57
CA GLN A 475 8.52 18.71 14.26
C GLN A 475 8.48 18.75 15.81
N ASP A 476 8.68 17.62 16.48
CA ASP A 476 8.90 17.55 17.91
C ASP A 476 10.42 17.44 18.11
N PRO A 477 11.11 18.57 18.35
CA PRO A 477 12.55 18.56 18.54
C PRO A 477 12.95 17.75 19.78
N LEU A 478 12.02 17.24 20.60
CA LEU A 478 12.31 16.43 21.78
C LEU A 478 12.37 14.92 21.49
N LYS A 479 11.94 14.44 20.31
CA LYS A 479 11.83 12.98 20.04
C LYS A 479 13.11 12.30 19.55
N GLY A 480 14.01 13.03 18.90
CA GLY A 480 15.25 12.45 18.33
C GLY A 480 16.22 13.50 17.83
N LEU A 481 17.23 13.14 17.03
CA LEU A 481 18.26 14.05 16.53
C LEU A 481 17.91 14.63 15.16
N ALA A 482 18.36 15.86 14.88
CA ALA A 482 18.24 16.44 13.54
C ALA A 482 19.23 15.74 12.58
N LEU A 483 18.71 15.02 11.58
CA LEU A 483 19.52 14.27 10.64
C LEU A 483 19.97 15.14 9.45
N SER A 484 21.27 15.17 9.20
CA SER A 484 21.87 15.70 7.98
C SER A 484 22.46 14.56 7.15
N ILE A 485 22.27 14.59 5.84
CA ILE A 485 22.84 13.61 4.91
C ILE A 485 24.07 14.21 4.24
N LEU A 486 25.18 13.48 4.26
CA LEU A 486 26.40 13.85 3.54
C LEU A 486 26.84 12.69 2.65
N ASP A 487 26.41 12.79 1.39
CA ASP A 487 26.73 11.86 0.30
C ASP A 487 27.39 12.59 -0.88
N SER A 488 28.24 13.55 -0.55
CA SER A 488 29.05 14.28 -1.51
C SER A 488 30.48 14.48 -1.03
N THR A 489 31.42 14.46 -1.98
CA THR A 489 32.82 14.83 -1.81
C THR A 489 33.07 16.30 -2.17
N ASP A 490 32.03 17.08 -2.47
CA ASP A 490 32.16 18.51 -2.72
C ASP A 490 32.65 19.25 -1.45
N PRO A 491 33.78 19.98 -1.51
CA PRO A 491 34.34 20.62 -0.32
C PRO A 491 33.43 21.67 0.29
N HIS A 492 32.59 22.36 -0.49
CA HIS A 492 31.63 23.33 0.05
C HIS A 492 30.51 22.65 0.84
N GLN A 493 29.98 21.53 0.35
CA GLN A 493 28.99 20.74 1.08
C GLN A 493 29.57 20.13 2.36
N VAL A 494 30.79 19.58 2.30
CA VAL A 494 31.48 19.05 3.50
C VAL A 494 31.66 20.14 4.55
N LYS A 495 32.10 21.34 4.13
CA LYS A 495 32.24 22.51 5.02
C LYS A 495 30.90 22.95 5.62
N LEU A 496 29.87 23.06 4.79
CA LEU A 496 28.54 23.47 5.22
C LEU A 496 27.97 22.52 6.28
N ILE A 497 28.07 21.21 6.06
CA ILE A 497 27.63 20.19 7.02
C ILE A 497 28.42 20.31 8.32
N GLN A 498 29.74 20.52 8.25
CA GLN A 498 30.55 20.74 9.44
C GLN A 498 30.10 21.98 10.23
N GLU A 499 29.79 23.08 9.55
CA GLU A 499 29.38 24.34 10.19
C GLU A 499 27.99 24.23 10.83
N GLN A 500 27.07 23.50 10.19
CA GLN A 500 25.70 23.30 10.69
C GLN A 500 25.61 22.28 11.83
N ASN A 501 26.61 21.43 12.00
CA ASN A 501 26.59 20.32 12.96
C ASN A 501 27.83 20.39 13.89
N PRO A 502 27.72 21.11 15.03
CA PRO A 502 28.83 21.26 15.98
C PRO A 502 29.36 19.90 16.46
N ALA A 503 30.67 19.67 16.34
CA ALA A 503 31.26 18.34 16.51
C ALA A 503 30.96 17.69 17.88
N LEU A 504 30.94 18.46 18.97
CA LEU A 504 30.68 17.95 20.32
C LEU A 504 29.20 17.63 20.60
N ASN A 505 28.28 18.03 19.72
CA ASN A 505 26.85 17.76 19.82
C ASN A 505 26.32 16.88 18.68
N THR A 506 27.22 16.36 17.86
CA THR A 506 26.90 15.60 16.64
C THR A 506 27.26 14.13 16.81
N LEU A 507 26.33 13.26 16.42
CA LEU A 507 26.55 11.85 16.20
C LEU A 507 26.82 11.60 14.71
N TYR A 508 27.92 10.95 14.37
CA TYR A 508 28.27 10.56 13.01
C TYR A 508 27.88 9.10 12.76
N ILE A 509 27.02 8.88 11.77
CA ILE A 509 26.57 7.56 11.32
C ILE A 509 27.41 7.20 10.09
N VAL A 510 28.38 6.28 10.24
CA VAL A 510 29.19 5.79 9.14
C VAL A 510 28.47 4.60 8.50
N ALA A 511 27.89 4.79 7.32
CA ALA A 511 27.04 3.81 6.67
C ALA A 511 27.67 3.29 5.37
N SER A 512 28.15 2.04 5.38
CA SER A 512 28.69 1.38 4.20
C SER A 512 28.57 -0.14 4.33
N LYS A 513 27.90 -0.75 3.35
CA LYS A 513 27.75 -2.22 3.31
C LYS A 513 29.09 -2.94 3.26
N SER A 514 30.01 -2.53 2.37
CA SER A 514 31.32 -3.19 2.21
C SER A 514 32.38 -2.67 3.19
N GLY A 515 32.18 -1.48 3.76
CA GLY A 515 33.21 -0.77 4.54
C GLY A 515 34.41 -0.29 3.74
N THR A 516 34.30 -0.26 2.40
CA THR A 516 35.41 0.11 1.49
C THR A 516 35.09 1.27 0.55
N THR A 517 33.91 1.89 0.69
CA THR A 517 33.48 3.00 -0.17
C THR A 517 34.40 4.21 0.05
N GLY A 518 35.14 4.63 -0.97
CA GLY A 518 36.21 5.62 -0.85
C GLY A 518 35.73 6.98 -0.34
N GLU A 519 34.55 7.41 -0.77
CA GLU A 519 33.94 8.66 -0.33
C GLU A 519 33.63 8.63 1.18
N ILE A 520 33.11 7.50 1.68
CA ILE A 520 32.75 7.34 3.09
C ILE A 520 34.01 7.34 3.96
N ASN A 521 35.07 6.68 3.50
CA ASN A 521 36.35 6.68 4.21
C ASN A 521 36.95 8.09 4.30
N ALA A 522 36.92 8.86 3.21
CA ALA A 522 37.37 10.26 3.22
C ALA A 522 36.55 11.15 4.17
N LEU A 523 35.22 11.00 4.15
CA LEU A 523 34.34 11.72 5.08
C LEU A 523 34.59 11.32 6.53
N PHE A 524 34.74 10.01 6.81
CA PHE A 524 35.05 9.51 8.14
C PHE A 524 36.36 10.12 8.66
N ASP A 525 37.45 10.05 7.88
CA ASP A 525 38.75 10.60 8.28
C ASP A 525 38.67 12.09 8.60
N TYR A 526 37.89 12.85 7.80
CA TYR A 526 37.66 14.27 8.01
C TYR A 526 36.91 14.53 9.33
N PHE A 527 35.73 13.94 9.54
CA PHE A 527 34.92 14.21 10.73
C PHE A 527 35.50 13.60 12.00
N TRP A 528 36.24 12.50 11.90
CA TRP A 528 37.03 11.98 13.02
C TRP A 528 38.05 13.01 13.48
N ASN A 529 38.84 13.55 12.54
CA ASN A 529 39.83 14.58 12.84
C ASN A 529 39.17 15.86 13.39
N ARG A 530 38.01 16.28 12.85
CA ARG A 530 37.26 17.43 13.39
C ARG A 530 36.79 17.22 14.82
N THR A 531 36.33 16.01 15.15
CA THR A 531 35.91 15.64 16.51
C THR A 531 37.08 15.69 17.49
N VAL A 532 38.25 15.21 17.08
CA VAL A 532 39.50 15.30 17.87
C VAL A 532 39.92 16.76 18.07
N LEU A 533 39.94 17.56 17.00
CA LEU A 533 40.32 18.98 17.05
C LEU A 533 39.34 19.83 17.87
N ALA A 534 38.08 19.42 17.99
CA ALA A 534 37.11 20.03 18.88
C ALA A 534 37.37 19.75 20.38
N GLY A 535 38.40 18.98 20.72
CA GLY A 535 38.79 18.66 22.09
C GLY A 535 38.07 17.45 22.68
N CYS A 536 37.42 16.61 21.86
CA CYS A 536 36.75 15.41 22.36
C CYS A 536 37.76 14.36 22.83
N LYS A 537 37.65 13.95 24.10
CA LYS A 537 38.53 12.94 24.72
C LYS A 537 38.21 11.51 24.27
N ASN A 538 36.95 11.25 23.89
CA ASN A 538 36.51 9.95 23.41
C ASN A 538 35.77 10.11 22.06
N PRO A 539 36.50 10.34 20.95
CA PRO A 539 35.88 10.54 19.65
C PRO A 539 34.95 9.38 19.26
N GLY A 540 35.30 8.13 19.56
CA GLY A 540 34.50 6.95 19.23
C GLY A 540 33.06 6.99 19.75
N ALA A 541 32.80 7.64 20.89
CA ALA A 541 31.45 7.82 21.42
C ALA A 541 30.52 8.68 20.55
N HIS A 542 31.09 9.46 19.62
CA HIS A 542 30.37 10.26 18.62
C HIS A 542 30.14 9.51 17.31
N PHE A 543 30.60 8.27 17.17
CA PHE A 543 30.48 7.50 15.93
C PHE A 543 29.71 6.21 16.17
N LEU A 544 28.89 5.85 15.20
CA LEU A 544 28.33 4.50 15.07
C LEU A 544 28.48 4.03 13.62
N ALA A 545 28.47 2.71 13.44
CA ALA A 545 28.56 2.10 12.12
C ALA A 545 27.28 1.34 11.76
N ILE A 546 26.87 1.42 10.49
CA ILE A 546 25.89 0.53 9.87
C ILE A 546 26.58 -0.17 8.71
N THR A 547 26.75 -1.49 8.81
CA THR A 547 27.57 -2.28 7.90
C THR A 547 27.22 -3.76 7.95
N ASP A 548 27.69 -4.56 6.98
CA ASP A 548 27.58 -6.01 7.08
C ASP A 548 28.55 -6.55 8.17
N PRO A 549 28.28 -7.71 8.78
CA PRO A 549 29.22 -8.36 9.69
C PRO A 549 30.60 -8.59 9.05
N ASP A 550 31.66 -8.50 9.86
CA ASP A 550 33.05 -8.86 9.51
C ASP A 550 33.68 -8.01 8.39
N THR A 551 33.12 -6.85 8.07
CA THR A 551 33.69 -5.91 7.10
C THR A 551 34.83 -5.07 7.69
N LYS A 552 35.53 -4.32 6.83
CA LYS A 552 36.54 -3.35 7.28
C LYS A 552 35.97 -2.27 8.19
N LEU A 553 34.72 -1.86 7.97
CA LEU A 553 34.08 -0.86 8.81
C LEU A 553 33.67 -1.44 10.16
N ASP A 554 33.22 -2.70 10.21
CA ASP A 554 32.97 -3.41 11.48
C ASP A 554 34.24 -3.52 12.33
N GLN A 555 35.37 -3.88 11.71
CA GLN A 555 36.68 -3.93 12.36
C GLN A 555 37.14 -2.55 12.83
N LEU A 556 37.09 -1.54 11.96
CA LEU A 556 37.45 -0.16 12.28
C LEU A 556 36.62 0.38 13.45
N ALA A 557 35.32 0.12 13.47
CA ALA A 557 34.43 0.57 14.53
C ALA A 557 34.82 -0.03 15.89
N LYS A 558 35.20 -1.32 15.92
CA LYS A 558 35.73 -1.99 17.12
C LYS A 558 37.07 -1.39 17.56
N GLU A 559 38.00 -1.20 16.62
CA GLU A 559 39.33 -0.62 16.90
C GLU A 559 39.26 0.82 17.41
N LYS A 560 38.35 1.63 16.85
CA LYS A 560 38.17 3.04 17.19
C LYS A 560 37.22 3.27 18.37
N GLY A 561 36.65 2.21 18.95
CA GLY A 561 35.73 2.29 20.08
C GLY A 561 34.44 3.04 19.75
N PHE A 562 33.86 2.77 18.58
CA PHE A 562 32.56 3.33 18.20
C PHE A 562 31.51 2.97 19.24
N ARG A 563 30.56 3.88 19.45
CA ARG A 563 29.45 3.70 20.39
C ARG A 563 28.65 2.42 20.11
N ALA A 564 28.41 2.14 18.83
CA ALA A 564 27.62 0.99 18.40
C ALA A 564 27.98 0.57 16.98
N VAL A 565 27.75 -0.70 16.69
CA VAL A 565 27.73 -1.25 15.34
C VAL A 565 26.40 -1.95 15.14
N TYR A 566 25.66 -1.53 14.12
CA TYR A 566 24.42 -2.15 13.70
C TYR A 566 24.67 -2.97 12.45
N HIS A 567 24.54 -4.29 12.56
CA HIS A 567 24.75 -5.18 11.43
C HIS A 567 23.51 -5.25 10.53
N ALA A 568 23.73 -5.04 9.23
CA ALA A 568 22.74 -5.30 8.20
C ALA A 568 22.71 -6.79 7.82
N ASP A 569 21.72 -7.19 7.02
CA ASP A 569 21.69 -8.53 6.42
C ASP A 569 22.52 -8.53 5.12
N PRO A 570 23.64 -9.27 5.05
CA PRO A 570 24.47 -9.35 3.84
C PRO A 570 23.70 -9.85 2.62
N GLN A 571 22.61 -10.57 2.83
CA GLN A 571 21.78 -11.14 1.78
C GLN A 571 20.71 -10.16 1.23
N VAL A 572 20.78 -8.87 1.59
CA VAL A 572 19.93 -7.81 1.04
C VAL A 572 20.75 -6.89 0.14
N GLY A 573 20.31 -6.69 -1.11
CA GLY A 573 20.95 -5.72 -2.02
C GLY A 573 20.92 -4.28 -1.47
N GLY A 574 21.97 -3.49 -1.72
CA GLY A 574 22.11 -2.14 -1.13
C GLY A 574 20.93 -1.20 -1.44
N ARG A 575 20.43 -1.18 -2.67
CA ARG A 575 19.25 -0.38 -3.07
C ARG A 575 17.90 -0.93 -2.58
N TYR A 576 17.88 -2.15 -2.05
CA TYR A 576 16.71 -2.82 -1.44
C TYR A 576 16.78 -2.81 0.09
N SER A 577 17.56 -1.88 0.67
CA SER A 577 17.90 -1.86 2.10
C SER A 577 17.08 -0.85 2.93
N ALA A 578 16.09 -0.20 2.32
CA ALA A 578 15.29 0.86 2.96
C ALA A 578 14.61 0.39 4.25
N LEU A 579 14.15 -0.86 4.29
CA LEU A 579 13.50 -1.48 5.46
C LEU A 579 14.46 -2.35 6.30
N THR A 580 15.77 -2.11 6.20
CA THR A 580 16.81 -2.78 7.01
C THR A 580 17.42 -1.82 8.03
N ALA A 581 18.50 -2.23 8.72
CA ALA A 581 19.26 -1.36 9.61
C ALA A 581 19.67 -0.02 8.95
N PHE A 582 19.94 -0.01 7.63
CA PHE A 582 20.30 1.21 6.89
C PHE A 582 19.22 2.28 6.88
N GLY A 583 17.93 1.92 6.89
CA GLY A 583 16.84 2.89 7.02
C GLY A 583 16.30 2.99 8.45
N LEU A 584 16.17 1.86 9.16
CA LEU A 584 15.52 1.81 10.48
C LEU A 584 16.36 2.45 11.59
N VAL A 585 17.69 2.31 11.57
CA VAL A 585 18.54 2.91 12.61
C VAL A 585 18.54 4.45 12.50
N PRO A 586 18.74 5.07 11.31
CA PRO A 586 18.58 6.52 11.17
C PRO A 586 17.17 6.99 11.52
N ALA A 587 16.12 6.26 11.15
CA ALA A 587 14.74 6.56 11.55
C ALA A 587 14.55 6.58 13.08
N ALA A 588 15.12 5.59 13.78
CA ALA A 588 15.09 5.52 15.24
C ALA A 588 15.84 6.68 15.91
N ILE A 589 16.97 7.08 15.32
CA ILE A 589 17.77 8.22 15.79
C ILE A 589 17.01 9.53 15.62
N MET A 590 16.24 9.67 14.53
CA MET A 590 15.31 10.80 14.34
C MET A 590 14.09 10.76 15.26
N GLY A 591 13.82 9.63 15.93
CA GLY A 591 12.69 9.46 16.83
C GLY A 591 11.38 9.07 16.15
N LEU A 592 11.44 8.53 14.92
CA LEU A 592 10.25 8.13 14.16
C LEU A 592 9.58 6.88 14.74
N ASP A 593 8.26 6.75 14.54
CA ASP A 593 7.49 5.55 14.93
C ASP A 593 7.76 4.40 13.95
N LEU A 594 8.78 3.60 14.26
CA LEU A 594 9.16 2.45 13.43
C LEU A 594 8.03 1.43 13.29
N LYS A 595 7.15 1.31 14.28
CA LYS A 595 6.06 0.34 14.26
C LYS A 595 5.03 0.72 13.22
N ARG A 596 4.72 2.01 13.07
CA ARG A 596 3.83 2.49 12.00
C ARG A 596 4.45 2.31 10.62
N LEU A 597 5.71 2.73 10.46
CA LEU A 597 6.45 2.56 9.21
C LEU A 597 6.48 1.09 8.76
N ASN A 598 6.82 0.18 9.67
CA ASN A 598 6.89 -1.24 9.35
C ASN A 598 5.50 -1.88 9.19
N LYS A 599 4.49 -1.46 9.96
CA LYS A 599 3.10 -1.91 9.74
C LYS A 599 2.63 -1.57 8.32
N SER A 600 2.96 -0.38 7.81
CA SER A 600 2.66 -0.01 6.43
C SER A 600 3.35 -0.94 5.42
N ALA A 601 4.65 -1.19 5.61
CA ALA A 601 5.41 -2.14 4.77
C ALA A 601 4.79 -3.55 4.79
N MET A 602 4.46 -4.06 5.97
CA MET A 602 3.85 -5.38 6.15
C MET A 602 2.49 -5.49 5.45
N ASN A 603 1.66 -4.45 5.51
CA ASN A 603 0.35 -4.45 4.86
C ASN A 603 0.48 -4.66 3.35
N ILE A 604 1.40 -3.94 2.69
CA ILE A 604 1.67 -4.14 1.26
C ILE A 604 2.31 -5.50 1.00
N ALA A 605 3.27 -5.91 1.84
CA ALA A 605 3.94 -7.20 1.68
C ALA A 605 2.98 -8.39 1.74
N GLN A 606 1.92 -8.32 2.55
CA GLN A 606 0.87 -9.34 2.59
C GLN A 606 0.12 -9.46 1.25
N PHE A 607 -0.20 -8.35 0.58
CA PHE A 607 -0.81 -8.37 -0.75
C PHE A 607 0.15 -8.89 -1.83
N CYS A 608 1.45 -8.65 -1.66
CA CYS A 608 2.45 -9.09 -2.62
C CYS A 608 2.84 -10.57 -2.51
N ARG A 609 2.45 -11.28 -1.44
CA ARG A 609 2.84 -12.67 -1.14
C ARG A 609 2.02 -13.71 -1.91
N PRO A 610 2.51 -14.98 -1.99
CA PRO A 610 1.70 -16.09 -2.48
C PRO A 610 0.44 -16.27 -1.62
N GLY A 611 -0.68 -16.62 -2.24
CA GLY A 611 -1.96 -16.85 -1.56
C GLY A 611 -3.10 -15.96 -2.08
N GLN A 612 -2.77 -14.83 -2.70
CA GLN A 612 -3.71 -14.00 -3.45
C GLN A 612 -3.57 -14.23 -4.97
N PRO A 613 -4.63 -13.97 -5.77
CA PRO A 613 -4.50 -13.92 -7.22
C PRO A 613 -3.42 -12.91 -7.63
N ILE A 614 -2.62 -13.25 -8.63
CA ILE A 614 -1.54 -12.38 -9.13
C ILE A 614 -2.09 -11.04 -9.64
N GLU A 615 -3.32 -11.05 -10.14
CA GLU A 615 -4.00 -9.87 -10.62
C GLU A 615 -4.36 -8.87 -9.51
N ALA A 616 -4.45 -9.32 -8.26
CA ALA A 616 -4.66 -8.48 -7.08
C ALA A 616 -3.33 -8.04 -6.41
N ASN A 617 -2.18 -8.48 -6.94
CA ASN A 617 -0.87 -8.19 -6.36
C ASN A 617 -0.36 -6.81 -6.85
N PRO A 618 -0.35 -5.79 -5.98
CA PRO A 618 -0.09 -4.41 -6.41
C PRO A 618 1.34 -4.22 -6.93
N GLY A 619 2.33 -4.85 -6.28
CA GLY A 619 3.73 -4.75 -6.70
C GLY A 619 3.96 -5.40 -8.06
N VAL A 620 3.42 -6.62 -8.26
CA VAL A 620 3.59 -7.35 -9.52
C VAL A 620 2.86 -6.68 -10.68
N VAL A 621 1.64 -6.18 -10.47
CA VAL A 621 0.90 -5.51 -11.55
C VAL A 621 1.52 -4.14 -11.87
N LEU A 622 1.97 -3.38 -10.88
CA LEU A 622 2.74 -2.15 -11.14
C LEU A 622 4.01 -2.46 -11.94
N GLY A 623 4.74 -3.50 -11.55
CA GLY A 623 5.91 -3.98 -12.28
C GLY A 623 5.60 -4.46 -13.70
N ALA A 624 4.42 -5.06 -13.91
CA ALA A 624 3.94 -5.41 -15.25
C ALA A 624 3.69 -4.16 -16.09
N ILE A 625 3.07 -3.12 -15.55
CA ILE A 625 2.88 -1.84 -16.24
C ILE A 625 4.23 -1.25 -16.65
N LEU A 626 5.17 -1.13 -15.71
CA LEU A 626 6.50 -0.59 -15.95
C LEU A 626 7.28 -1.39 -17.00
N GLY A 627 7.38 -2.71 -16.84
CA GLY A 627 8.15 -3.58 -17.73
C GLY A 627 7.52 -3.70 -19.13
N THR A 628 6.19 -3.75 -19.22
CA THR A 628 5.48 -3.80 -20.50
C THR A 628 5.55 -2.47 -21.24
N ALA A 629 5.52 -1.33 -20.54
CA ALA A 629 5.71 -0.01 -21.15
C ALA A 629 7.14 0.17 -21.70
N ALA A 630 8.15 -0.33 -20.98
CA ALA A 630 9.55 -0.18 -21.39
C ALA A 630 9.88 -0.89 -22.71
N LYS A 631 9.30 -2.08 -22.99
CA LYS A 631 9.57 -2.86 -24.20
C LYS A 631 9.36 -2.13 -25.54
N PRO A 632 8.22 -1.44 -25.78
CA PRO A 632 8.00 -0.64 -26.98
C PRO A 632 8.67 0.75 -26.92
N GLY A 633 9.48 1.04 -25.89
CA GLY A 633 10.20 2.30 -25.74
C GLY A 633 9.48 3.37 -24.93
N LYS A 634 8.40 3.06 -24.18
CA LYS A 634 7.85 3.95 -23.14
C LYS A 634 8.57 3.74 -21.81
N ASP A 635 9.87 3.92 -21.82
CA ASP A 635 10.81 3.58 -20.75
C ASP A 635 11.18 4.78 -19.86
N LYS A 636 10.61 5.98 -20.09
CA LYS A 636 10.86 7.18 -19.27
C LYS A 636 9.79 7.26 -18.19
N VAL A 637 10.13 6.74 -17.01
CA VAL A 637 9.25 6.70 -15.83
C VAL A 637 9.31 8.07 -15.15
N THR A 638 8.34 8.93 -15.46
CA THR A 638 8.27 10.29 -14.90
C THR A 638 7.43 10.31 -13.64
N LEU A 639 8.02 10.75 -12.53
CA LEU A 639 7.33 10.87 -11.26
C LEU A 639 6.66 12.23 -11.13
N ILE A 640 5.40 12.20 -10.72
CA ILE A 640 4.66 13.36 -10.25
C ILE A 640 4.39 13.09 -8.77
N THR A 641 4.65 14.08 -7.93
CA THR A 641 4.41 13.95 -6.49
C THR A 641 3.85 15.25 -5.96
N ASP A 642 2.94 15.14 -5.01
CA ASP A 642 2.55 16.29 -4.21
C ASP A 642 3.73 16.83 -3.38
N ASN A 643 3.65 18.11 -3.00
CA ASN A 643 4.83 18.93 -2.65
C ASN A 643 5.78 18.30 -1.61
N ASN A 644 5.25 17.66 -0.56
CA ASN A 644 6.06 17.05 0.50
C ASN A 644 6.70 15.70 0.10
N TRP A 645 6.27 15.08 -1.00
CA TRP A 645 6.70 13.74 -1.43
C TRP A 645 7.78 13.74 -2.52
N ASN A 646 8.22 14.90 -3.02
CA ASN A 646 9.26 15.02 -4.05
C ASN A 646 10.55 14.24 -3.70
N ALA A 647 10.91 14.18 -2.42
CA ALA A 647 12.10 13.46 -1.94
C ALA A 647 12.05 11.96 -2.26
N PHE A 648 10.85 11.36 -2.31
CA PHE A 648 10.71 9.93 -2.63
C PHE A 648 11.32 9.58 -4.00
N GLY A 649 11.27 10.52 -4.96
CA GLY A 649 11.92 10.37 -6.25
C GLY A 649 13.42 10.14 -6.15
N ASP A 650 14.11 10.77 -5.19
CA ASP A 650 15.57 10.64 -5.03
C ASP A 650 15.98 9.18 -4.73
N TRP A 651 15.20 8.47 -3.90
CA TRP A 651 15.42 7.04 -3.62
C TRP A 651 14.97 6.16 -4.79
N LEU A 652 13.80 6.45 -5.36
CA LEU A 652 13.23 5.64 -6.42
C LEU A 652 14.07 5.68 -7.71
N GLU A 653 14.73 6.81 -7.97
CA GLU A 653 15.70 6.96 -9.05
C GLU A 653 16.78 5.86 -9.01
N GLN A 654 17.41 5.66 -7.85
CA GLN A 654 18.41 4.62 -7.68
C GLN A 654 17.82 3.23 -7.92
N LEU A 655 16.68 2.95 -7.29
CA LEU A 655 16.05 1.63 -7.39
C LEU A 655 15.77 1.27 -8.86
N ILE A 656 15.17 2.18 -9.63
CA ILE A 656 14.83 1.98 -11.04
C ILE A 656 16.11 1.87 -11.89
N ALA A 657 17.00 2.86 -11.79
CA ALA A 657 18.15 2.97 -12.70
C ALA A 657 19.17 1.85 -12.48
N GLU A 658 19.54 1.53 -11.24
CA GLU A 658 20.52 0.48 -10.97
C GLU A 658 19.99 -0.92 -11.23
N SER A 659 18.69 -1.15 -10.99
CA SER A 659 18.09 -2.47 -11.19
C SER A 659 17.87 -2.77 -12.66
N SER A 660 17.44 -1.79 -13.46
CA SER A 660 17.04 -2.01 -14.85
C SER A 660 18.09 -1.59 -15.90
N GLY A 661 18.96 -0.63 -15.58
CA GLY A 661 19.87 0.01 -16.53
C GLY A 661 21.13 -0.79 -16.86
N LYS A 662 20.99 -1.88 -17.61
CA LYS A 662 22.09 -2.78 -18.00
C LYS A 662 21.82 -3.47 -19.32
N GLU A 663 22.87 -4.01 -19.94
CA GLU A 663 22.78 -4.78 -21.19
C GLU A 663 22.10 -4.01 -22.35
N GLY A 664 22.25 -2.68 -22.39
CA GLY A 664 21.62 -1.84 -23.41
C GLY A 664 20.11 -1.64 -23.21
N LYS A 665 19.56 -2.06 -22.07
CA LYS A 665 18.14 -1.94 -21.69
C LYS A 665 18.01 -1.14 -20.39
N GLY A 666 16.79 -0.75 -20.05
CA GLY A 666 16.47 -0.17 -18.76
C GLY A 666 15.41 0.90 -18.84
N MET A 667 14.93 1.33 -17.67
CA MET A 667 14.00 2.43 -17.53
C MET A 667 14.77 3.67 -17.08
N VAL A 668 14.43 4.82 -17.67
CA VAL A 668 14.97 6.12 -17.28
C VAL A 668 14.04 6.71 -16.22
N PRO A 669 14.44 6.76 -14.94
CA PRO A 669 13.68 7.49 -13.94
C PRO A 669 13.82 8.99 -14.19
N VAL A 670 12.69 9.69 -14.19
CA VAL A 670 12.65 11.14 -14.37
C VAL A 670 11.97 11.76 -13.16
N THR A 671 12.78 12.32 -12.27
CA THR A 671 12.37 12.82 -10.96
C THR A 671 12.53 14.33 -10.90
N ALA A 672 11.70 15.01 -10.10
CA ALA A 672 11.72 16.48 -9.94
C ALA A 672 11.81 17.24 -11.28
N GLU A 673 11.15 16.75 -12.33
CA GLU A 673 11.15 17.38 -13.66
C GLU A 673 10.34 18.68 -13.59
N PRO A 674 10.89 19.82 -14.05
CA PRO A 674 10.13 21.06 -14.12
C PRO A 674 8.85 20.86 -14.94
N VAL A 675 7.73 21.40 -14.46
CA VAL A 675 6.47 21.36 -15.20
C VAL A 675 6.62 22.15 -16.50
N MET A 676 6.30 21.48 -17.62
CA MET A 676 6.28 22.02 -18.97
C MET A 676 4.85 22.03 -19.51
N ASN A 677 4.65 22.57 -20.71
CA ASN A 677 3.36 22.42 -21.37
C ASN A 677 3.15 20.94 -21.74
N VAL A 678 1.91 20.49 -21.77
CA VAL A 678 1.61 19.07 -21.99
C VAL A 678 2.11 18.59 -23.35
N GLU A 679 2.09 19.48 -24.35
CA GLU A 679 2.55 19.22 -25.72
C GLU A 679 4.09 19.11 -25.82
N ASP A 680 4.83 19.55 -24.80
CA ASP A 680 6.29 19.45 -24.75
C ASP A 680 6.77 18.07 -24.24
N TYR A 681 5.87 17.26 -23.66
CA TYR A 681 6.21 15.92 -23.21
C TYR A 681 6.21 14.92 -24.37
N SER A 682 7.32 14.19 -24.48
CA SER A 682 7.50 13.11 -25.45
C SER A 682 6.50 11.95 -25.26
N PRO A 683 6.09 11.25 -26.33
CA PRO A 683 5.14 10.13 -26.22
C PRO A 683 5.74 8.89 -25.55
N ASP A 684 7.04 8.85 -25.28
CA ASP A 684 7.75 7.76 -24.60
C ASP A 684 7.67 7.81 -23.06
N ARG A 685 6.88 8.75 -22.51
CA ARG A 685 6.65 8.85 -21.06
C ARG A 685 5.65 7.82 -20.55
N LEU A 686 5.96 7.28 -19.37
CA LEU A 686 5.01 6.68 -18.44
C LEU A 686 5.03 7.50 -17.16
N PHE A 687 3.93 8.17 -16.85
CA PHE A 687 3.84 8.96 -15.62
C PHE A 687 3.34 8.09 -14.48
N VAL A 688 3.90 8.30 -13.30
CA VAL A 688 3.40 7.75 -12.04
C VAL A 688 3.20 8.90 -11.06
N TYR A 689 1.95 9.10 -10.65
CA TYR A 689 1.55 10.14 -9.73
C TYR A 689 1.35 9.54 -8.33
N LEU A 690 2.15 10.00 -7.37
CA LEU A 690 1.98 9.74 -5.94
C LEU A 690 1.11 10.87 -5.35
N GLU A 691 -0.17 10.56 -5.16
CA GLU A 691 -1.21 11.52 -4.78
C GLU A 691 -1.44 11.46 -3.26
N LYS A 692 -1.22 12.57 -2.56
CA LYS A 692 -1.36 12.73 -1.11
C LYS A 692 -2.30 13.87 -0.71
N ASP A 693 -2.17 15.02 -1.35
CA ASP A 693 -2.94 16.25 -1.05
C ASP A 693 -3.63 16.85 -2.29
N HIS A 694 -3.53 16.16 -3.43
CA HIS A 694 -4.13 16.52 -4.71
C HIS A 694 -3.51 17.78 -5.36
N SER A 695 -2.38 18.30 -4.88
CA SER A 695 -1.74 19.51 -5.42
C SER A 695 -1.34 19.40 -6.90
N GLN A 696 -1.11 18.18 -7.41
CA GLN A 696 -0.77 17.92 -8.81
C GLN A 696 -1.90 17.22 -9.60
N ALA A 697 -3.11 17.10 -9.03
CA ALA A 697 -4.21 16.35 -9.65
C ALA A 697 -4.64 16.94 -11.00
N ASP A 698 -4.73 18.28 -11.10
CA ASP A 698 -5.09 18.97 -12.35
C ASP A 698 -4.04 18.71 -13.45
N PHE A 699 -2.75 18.78 -13.10
CA PHE A 699 -1.67 18.50 -14.05
C PHE A 699 -1.70 17.04 -14.52
N ALA A 700 -1.89 16.09 -13.60
CA ALA A 700 -2.06 14.68 -13.93
C ALA A 700 -3.27 14.44 -14.85
N ALA A 701 -4.38 15.16 -14.64
CA ALA A 701 -5.57 15.08 -15.50
C ALA A 701 -5.30 15.63 -16.91
N LEU A 702 -4.55 16.73 -17.04
CA LEU A 702 -4.15 17.28 -18.34
C LEU A 702 -3.28 16.29 -19.14
N LEU A 703 -2.32 15.62 -18.48
CA LEU A 703 -1.50 14.57 -19.10
C LEU A 703 -2.35 13.37 -19.58
N LYS A 704 -3.32 12.92 -18.76
CA LYS A 704 -4.27 11.85 -19.14
C LYS A 704 -5.08 12.26 -20.38
N ASN A 705 -5.58 13.50 -20.41
CA ASN A 705 -6.36 14.02 -21.53
C ASN A 705 -5.55 14.14 -22.82
N ALA A 706 -4.24 14.37 -22.72
CA ALA A 706 -3.31 14.35 -23.86
C ALA A 706 -2.89 12.93 -24.30
N GLY A 707 -3.38 11.89 -23.63
CA GLY A 707 -3.16 10.50 -24.01
C GLY A 707 -1.91 9.84 -23.39
N HIS A 708 -1.21 10.54 -22.48
CA HIS A 708 -0.14 9.90 -21.72
C HIS A 708 -0.72 8.90 -20.70
N PRO A 709 -0.10 7.73 -20.51
CA PRO A 709 -0.44 6.85 -19.40
C PRO A 709 0.05 7.50 -18.09
N VAL A 710 -0.86 7.60 -17.13
CA VAL A 710 -0.63 8.21 -15.80
C VAL A 710 -1.19 7.29 -14.73
N VAL A 711 -0.34 6.44 -14.16
CA VAL A 711 -0.68 5.56 -13.04
C VAL A 711 -0.79 6.40 -11.78
N THR A 712 -1.92 6.34 -11.08
CA THR A 712 -2.13 7.13 -9.84
C THR A 712 -2.14 6.22 -8.62
N LEU A 713 -1.17 6.41 -7.72
CA LEU A 713 -1.03 5.71 -6.44
C LEU A 713 -1.44 6.66 -5.31
N GLN A 714 -2.47 6.28 -4.56
CA GLN A 714 -2.95 7.05 -3.41
C GLN A 714 -2.03 6.84 -2.21
N ILE A 715 -1.74 7.93 -1.51
CA ILE A 715 -1.02 7.96 -0.24
C ILE A 715 -1.97 8.57 0.79
N ALA A 716 -2.35 7.82 1.81
CA ALA A 716 -3.25 8.32 2.85
C ALA A 716 -2.45 9.11 3.89
N GLU A 717 -1.31 8.57 4.34
CA GLU A 717 -0.48 9.12 5.41
C GLU A 717 1.01 9.08 5.04
N ASN A 718 1.83 9.94 5.65
CA ASN A 718 3.28 9.93 5.39
C ASN A 718 3.96 8.63 5.83
N ASP A 719 3.39 7.93 6.82
CA ASP A 719 3.82 6.58 7.24
C ASP A 719 3.61 5.53 6.14
N ASP A 720 2.79 5.81 5.11
CA ASP A 720 2.61 4.91 3.95
C ASP A 720 3.90 4.72 3.14
N LEU A 721 4.92 5.55 3.41
CA LEU A 721 6.25 5.43 2.86
C LEU A 721 6.86 4.03 3.05
N GLY A 722 6.60 3.37 4.19
CA GLY A 722 7.05 1.99 4.42
C GLY A 722 6.44 1.00 3.42
N GLY A 723 5.14 1.13 3.16
CA GLY A 723 4.43 0.39 2.12
C GLY A 723 4.95 0.68 0.71
N GLN A 724 5.24 1.95 0.40
CA GLN A 724 5.75 2.37 -0.90
C GLN A 724 7.16 1.82 -1.18
N PHE A 725 8.06 1.79 -0.18
CA PHE A 725 9.37 1.15 -0.37
C PHE A 725 9.20 -0.30 -0.84
N TYR A 726 8.41 -1.10 -0.12
CA TYR A 726 8.19 -2.50 -0.47
C TYR A 726 7.47 -2.67 -1.82
N LEU A 727 6.45 -1.84 -2.09
CA LEU A 727 5.69 -1.85 -3.34
C LEU A 727 6.62 -1.71 -4.55
N TRP A 728 7.47 -0.69 -4.53
CA TRP A 728 8.37 -0.37 -5.62
C TRP A 728 9.52 -1.37 -5.76
N GLU A 729 10.02 -1.92 -4.65
CA GLU A 729 11.01 -3.00 -4.68
C GLU A 729 10.48 -4.23 -5.46
N VAL A 730 9.23 -4.66 -5.18
CA VAL A 730 8.57 -5.73 -5.95
C VAL A 730 8.33 -5.30 -7.39
N ALA A 731 7.80 -4.10 -7.62
CA ALA A 731 7.47 -3.62 -8.95
C ALA A 731 8.70 -3.55 -9.88
N VAL A 732 9.81 -3.01 -9.40
CA VAL A 732 11.04 -2.90 -10.19
C VAL A 732 11.64 -4.29 -10.44
N ALA A 733 11.61 -5.19 -9.44
CA ALA A 733 12.06 -6.57 -9.64
C ALA A 733 11.21 -7.28 -10.72
N THR A 734 9.89 -7.14 -10.69
CA THR A 734 9.00 -7.67 -11.73
C THR A 734 9.25 -7.04 -13.09
N ALA A 735 9.40 -5.72 -13.17
CA ALA A 735 9.69 -5.01 -14.42
C ALA A 735 10.99 -5.50 -15.07
N CYS A 736 12.05 -5.70 -14.28
CA CYS A 736 13.33 -6.24 -14.75
C CYS A 736 13.21 -7.66 -15.30
N SER A 737 12.36 -8.51 -14.70
CA SER A 737 12.08 -9.86 -15.22
C SER A 737 11.42 -9.79 -16.61
N ILE A 738 10.50 -8.85 -16.82
CA ILE A 738 9.84 -8.63 -18.11
C ILE A 738 10.81 -8.07 -19.15
N ILE A 739 11.63 -7.08 -18.79
CA ILE A 739 12.66 -6.46 -19.64
C ILE A 739 13.77 -7.47 -19.99
N GLY A 740 13.99 -8.45 -19.10
CA GLY A 740 15.01 -9.48 -19.23
C GLY A 740 16.40 -8.94 -18.88
N VAL A 741 16.54 -8.43 -17.66
CA VAL A 741 17.80 -8.00 -17.04
C VAL A 741 17.83 -8.43 -15.58
N ASN A 742 19.02 -8.69 -15.04
CA ASN A 742 19.20 -9.02 -13.62
C ASN A 742 18.85 -7.83 -12.71
N ALA A 743 17.81 -7.93 -11.90
CA ALA A 743 17.42 -6.80 -11.01
C ALA A 743 18.44 -6.51 -9.90
N PHE A 744 19.35 -7.44 -9.60
CA PHE A 744 20.10 -7.45 -8.32
C PHE A 744 21.61 -7.23 -8.45
N ASP A 745 22.18 -7.21 -9.65
CA ASP A 745 23.59 -6.86 -9.91
C ASP A 745 23.79 -5.39 -10.29
N GLN A 746 25.05 -4.98 -10.51
CA GLN A 746 25.45 -3.60 -10.89
C GLN A 746 26.85 -3.56 -11.56
N PRO A 747 27.03 -4.16 -12.73
CA PRO A 747 28.36 -4.35 -13.33
C PRO A 747 29.05 -3.03 -13.75
N ASP A 748 28.29 -2.02 -14.18
CA ASP A 748 28.85 -0.82 -14.83
C ASP A 748 29.25 0.29 -13.85
N VAL A 749 28.90 0.16 -12.56
CA VAL A 749 29.35 1.11 -11.52
C VAL A 749 30.84 0.95 -11.22
N GLN A 750 31.40 -0.25 -11.40
CA GLN A 750 32.78 -0.55 -10.98
C GLN A 750 33.84 0.12 -11.87
N ASP A 751 33.59 0.29 -13.17
CA ASP A 751 34.57 0.89 -14.09
C ASP A 751 34.91 2.34 -13.70
N ALA A 752 33.89 3.17 -13.45
CA ALA A 752 34.09 4.55 -13.01
C ALA A 752 34.86 4.62 -11.66
N LYS A 753 34.60 3.68 -10.75
CA LYS A 753 35.32 3.57 -9.46
C LYS A 753 36.80 3.25 -9.67
N LEU A 754 37.11 2.26 -10.51
CA LEU A 754 38.50 1.89 -10.82
C LEU A 754 39.26 3.05 -11.47
N ARG A 755 38.64 3.75 -12.41
CA ARG A 755 39.23 4.93 -13.06
C ARG A 755 39.48 6.08 -12.08
N THR A 756 38.54 6.32 -11.17
CA THR A 756 38.70 7.31 -10.09
C THR A 756 39.90 6.96 -9.21
N LEU A 757 40.01 5.70 -8.77
CA LEU A 757 41.14 5.23 -7.95
C LEU A 757 42.48 5.37 -8.67
N ALA A 758 42.53 5.06 -9.97
CA ALA A 758 43.72 5.26 -10.79
C ALA A 758 44.10 6.75 -10.90
N GLY A 759 43.13 7.64 -11.09
CA GLY A 759 43.37 9.08 -11.11
C GLY A 759 43.89 9.63 -9.78
N LEU A 760 43.34 9.16 -8.65
CA LEU A 760 43.83 9.51 -7.32
C LEU A 760 45.23 8.96 -7.05
N ALA A 761 45.54 7.75 -7.51
CA ALA A 761 46.89 7.19 -7.39
C ALA A 761 47.89 8.03 -8.18
N ALA A 762 47.57 8.37 -9.44
CA ALA A 762 48.41 9.25 -10.26
C ALA A 762 48.63 10.61 -9.59
N TYR A 763 47.58 11.24 -9.05
CA TYR A 763 47.70 12.52 -8.34
C TYR A 763 48.65 12.45 -7.14
N ARG A 764 48.63 11.35 -6.38
CA ARG A 764 49.55 11.17 -5.24
C ARG A 764 51.02 11.07 -5.66
N GLU A 765 51.28 10.59 -6.88
CA GLU A 765 52.63 10.46 -7.43
C GLU A 765 53.11 11.76 -8.10
N THR A 766 52.24 12.45 -8.85
CA THR A 766 52.62 13.56 -9.74
C THR A 766 52.18 14.93 -9.25
N GLY A 767 51.23 15.01 -8.32
CA GLY A 767 50.59 16.24 -7.87
C GLY A 767 49.53 16.81 -8.83
N SER A 768 49.20 16.11 -9.91
CA SER A 768 48.23 16.56 -10.92
C SER A 768 47.31 15.43 -11.41
N LEU A 769 46.06 15.79 -11.74
CA LEU A 769 45.14 14.89 -12.45
C LEU A 769 45.43 14.96 -13.96
N PRO A 770 45.01 13.94 -14.75
CA PRO A 770 45.19 13.96 -16.21
C PRO A 770 44.64 15.24 -16.85
N GLU A 771 45.49 15.95 -17.60
CA GLU A 771 45.10 17.16 -18.35
C GLU A 771 44.31 16.81 -19.61
N MET A 772 43.30 17.63 -19.91
CA MET A 772 42.54 17.57 -21.16
C MET A 772 42.56 18.96 -21.82
N ASN A 773 42.57 18.99 -23.16
CA ASN A 773 42.56 20.24 -23.92
C ASN A 773 41.13 20.62 -24.31
N PRO A 774 40.70 21.89 -24.11
CA PRO A 774 39.35 22.30 -24.45
C PRO A 774 39.16 22.36 -25.97
N ALA A 775 38.02 21.84 -26.43
CA ALA A 775 37.56 21.91 -27.82
C ALA A 775 36.97 23.29 -28.16
N ALA A 776 36.41 24.00 -27.17
CA ALA A 776 35.88 25.35 -27.30
C ALA A 776 36.00 26.13 -25.97
N ARG A 777 35.97 27.46 -26.05
CA ARG A 777 35.96 28.37 -24.89
C ARG A 777 34.89 29.44 -25.08
N PHE A 778 34.08 29.62 -24.06
CA PHE A 778 33.06 30.66 -23.92
C PHE A 778 33.43 31.54 -22.72
N ALA A 779 32.72 32.66 -22.49
CA ALA A 779 32.99 33.49 -21.33
C ALA A 779 32.79 32.66 -20.04
N ARG A 780 33.85 32.52 -19.22
CA ARG A 780 33.84 31.78 -17.94
C ARG A 780 33.56 30.27 -18.02
N ALA A 781 33.61 29.67 -19.22
CA ALA A 781 33.37 28.23 -19.42
C ALA A 781 34.25 27.64 -20.53
N SER A 782 34.88 26.51 -20.24
CA SER A 782 35.66 25.71 -21.18
C SER A 782 34.93 24.42 -21.52
N PHE A 783 34.86 24.07 -22.80
CA PHE A 783 34.15 22.89 -23.29
C PHE A 783 35.14 21.87 -23.80
N PHE A 784 34.99 20.64 -23.33
CA PHE A 784 35.78 19.50 -23.70
C PHE A 784 34.84 18.55 -24.44
N GLY A 785 34.81 18.70 -25.76
CA GLY A 785 34.05 17.84 -26.64
C GLY A 785 34.84 16.58 -26.97
N LEU A 786 34.25 15.41 -26.73
CA LEU A 786 34.63 14.20 -27.47
C LEU A 786 34.13 14.24 -28.91
N ILE A 787 33.07 15.03 -29.14
CA ILE A 787 32.61 15.42 -30.46
C ILE A 787 33.60 16.50 -30.94
N GLN A 788 34.41 16.17 -31.96
CA GLN A 788 35.54 17.00 -32.43
C GLN A 788 35.12 18.27 -33.20
N GLU A 789 34.03 18.90 -32.79
CA GLU A 789 33.51 20.10 -33.43
C GLU A 789 33.80 21.35 -32.60
N LYS A 790 34.62 22.25 -33.15
CA LYS A 790 34.91 23.56 -32.56
C LYS A 790 33.66 24.45 -32.53
N ALA A 791 33.58 25.36 -31.57
CA ALA A 791 32.56 26.41 -31.56
C ALA A 791 32.72 27.34 -32.78
N ARG A 792 31.59 27.83 -33.31
CA ARG A 792 31.56 28.84 -34.38
C ARG A 792 31.75 30.24 -33.79
N GLU A 793 32.21 31.19 -34.60
CA GLU A 793 32.36 32.58 -34.17
C GLU A 793 30.99 33.17 -33.74
N ASN A 794 30.93 33.77 -32.56
CA ASN A 794 29.71 34.31 -31.93
C ASN A 794 28.56 33.30 -31.72
N GLU A 795 28.85 32.00 -31.70
CA GLU A 795 27.85 30.97 -31.37
C GLU A 795 27.40 31.13 -29.91
N LYS A 796 26.08 31.08 -29.68
CA LYS A 796 25.51 31.02 -28.34
C LYS A 796 25.68 29.63 -27.74
N LEU A 797 25.73 29.54 -26.41
CA LEU A 797 25.97 28.28 -25.74
C LEU A 797 24.87 27.25 -26.05
N ILE A 798 23.60 27.65 -25.95
CA ILE A 798 22.48 26.75 -26.26
C ILE A 798 22.53 26.25 -27.71
N ALA A 799 22.95 27.11 -28.66
CA ALA A 799 23.11 26.73 -30.06
C ALA A 799 24.27 25.74 -30.26
N TYR A 800 25.36 25.91 -29.49
CA TYR A 800 26.45 24.94 -29.46
C TYR A 800 26.00 23.58 -28.93
N ILE A 801 25.25 23.55 -27.83
CA ILE A 801 24.68 22.31 -27.27
C ILE A 801 23.74 21.66 -28.29
N GLU A 802 22.83 22.41 -28.92
CA GLU A 802 21.96 21.93 -30.01
C GLU A 802 22.76 21.28 -31.14
N ARG A 803 23.85 21.93 -31.56
CA ARG A 803 24.73 21.37 -32.57
C ARG A 803 25.38 20.08 -32.10
N MET A 804 25.92 20.03 -30.87
CA MET A 804 26.51 18.79 -30.34
C MET A 804 25.49 17.65 -30.24
N VAL A 805 24.26 17.94 -29.83
CA VAL A 805 23.17 16.95 -29.80
C VAL A 805 22.88 16.44 -31.22
N SER A 806 22.81 17.32 -32.22
CA SER A 806 22.55 16.91 -33.61
C SER A 806 23.73 16.19 -34.29
N THR A 807 24.98 16.50 -33.91
CA THR A 807 26.19 15.95 -34.57
C THR A 807 26.75 14.72 -33.87
N CYS A 808 26.21 14.32 -32.72
CA CYS A 808 26.64 13.13 -32.00
C CYS A 808 26.38 11.80 -32.73
N GLY A 809 25.61 11.82 -33.82
CA GLY A 809 25.39 10.67 -34.70
C GLY A 809 24.47 9.59 -34.12
N LYS A 810 23.75 9.87 -33.03
CA LYS A 810 22.85 8.92 -32.35
C LYS A 810 21.45 9.50 -32.16
N THR A 811 20.46 8.61 -32.06
CA THR A 811 19.12 9.00 -31.63
C THR A 811 19.15 9.27 -30.13
N ILE A 812 18.91 10.53 -29.76
CA ILE A 812 18.83 10.97 -28.38
C ILE A 812 17.35 10.97 -27.94
N GLU A 813 17.05 10.24 -26.88
CA GLU A 813 15.71 10.15 -26.28
C GLU A 813 15.65 10.71 -24.86
N TYR A 814 16.81 10.96 -24.22
CA TYR A 814 16.88 11.72 -22.97
C TYR A 814 18.19 12.49 -22.83
N PHE A 815 18.16 13.52 -22.01
CA PHE A 815 19.28 14.40 -21.69
C PHE A 815 19.56 14.37 -20.20
N ALA A 816 20.78 14.04 -19.80
CA ALA A 816 21.21 13.99 -18.41
C ALA A 816 22.18 15.13 -18.10
N ILE A 817 21.82 15.97 -17.14
CA ILE A 817 22.69 17.00 -16.58
C ILE A 817 23.39 16.41 -15.35
N ASN A 818 24.70 16.20 -15.45
CA ASN A 818 25.51 15.59 -14.41
C ASN A 818 26.46 16.65 -13.83
N ALA A 819 26.08 17.25 -12.70
CA ALA A 819 26.77 18.39 -12.12
C ALA A 819 27.67 18.00 -10.95
N PHE A 820 28.99 18.08 -11.13
CA PHE A 820 29.98 18.11 -10.06
C PHE A 820 30.16 19.53 -9.54
N LEU A 821 29.05 20.09 -9.04
CA LEU A 821 28.95 21.42 -8.44
C LEU A 821 28.40 21.29 -7.02
N PRO A 822 28.52 22.33 -6.17
CA PRO A 822 27.87 22.34 -4.87
C PRO A 822 26.35 22.22 -5.05
N LYS A 823 25.74 21.22 -4.40
CA LYS A 823 24.28 21.08 -4.31
C LYS A 823 23.75 22.10 -3.31
N ASN A 824 23.36 23.26 -3.81
CA ASN A 824 22.72 24.31 -3.05
C ASN A 824 21.51 24.85 -3.81
N ARG A 825 20.65 25.60 -3.13
CA ARG A 825 19.40 26.12 -3.72
C ARG A 825 19.62 26.95 -4.98
N LYS A 826 20.67 27.79 -5.02
CA LYS A 826 20.97 28.64 -6.20
C LYS A 826 21.28 27.74 -7.41
N ASN A 827 22.25 26.83 -7.26
CA ASN A 827 22.71 25.95 -8.32
C ASN A 827 21.60 25.01 -8.80
N GLU A 828 20.82 24.45 -7.87
CA GLU A 828 19.68 23.59 -8.21
C GLU A 828 18.63 24.35 -9.02
N GLN A 829 18.24 25.57 -8.62
CA GLN A 829 17.27 26.38 -9.35
C GLN A 829 17.74 26.71 -10.78
N ILE A 830 19.01 27.09 -10.94
CA ILE A 830 19.59 27.40 -12.25
C ILE A 830 19.61 26.16 -13.14
N LEU A 831 20.06 25.02 -12.60
CA LEU A 831 20.13 23.78 -13.37
C LEU A 831 18.75 23.20 -13.68
N GLN A 832 17.74 23.43 -12.84
CA GLN A 832 16.34 23.08 -13.14
C GLN A 832 15.77 23.97 -14.24
N GLU A 833 16.10 25.27 -14.27
CA GLU A 833 15.72 26.14 -15.39
C GLU A 833 16.41 25.71 -16.70
N LEU A 834 17.70 25.36 -16.66
CA LEU A 834 18.41 24.79 -17.81
C LEU A 834 17.73 23.50 -18.29
N ARG A 835 17.42 22.61 -17.35
CA ARG A 835 16.71 21.35 -17.59
C ARG A 835 15.36 21.60 -18.29
N LYS A 836 14.57 22.56 -17.81
CA LYS A 836 13.30 22.95 -18.43
C LYS A 836 13.49 23.42 -19.87
N ARG A 837 14.42 24.36 -20.11
CA ARG A 837 14.70 24.89 -21.44
C ARG A 837 15.10 23.80 -22.43
N ILE A 838 15.95 22.85 -22.00
CA ILE A 838 16.35 21.69 -22.80
C ILE A 838 15.12 20.81 -23.10
N GLY A 839 14.32 20.47 -22.08
CA GLY A 839 13.11 19.66 -22.24
C GLY A 839 12.15 20.25 -23.26
N GLN A 840 11.85 21.55 -23.17
CA GLN A 840 10.97 22.26 -24.11
C GLN A 840 11.57 22.36 -25.51
N ARG A 841 12.88 22.58 -25.61
CA ARG A 841 13.56 22.82 -26.90
C ARG A 841 13.68 21.56 -27.74
N PHE A 842 13.99 20.43 -27.10
CA PHE A 842 14.24 19.15 -27.75
C PHE A 842 13.07 18.17 -27.64
N GLN A 843 12.08 18.45 -26.79
CA GLN A 843 10.94 17.57 -26.51
C GLN A 843 11.38 16.15 -26.12
N ILE A 844 12.37 16.04 -25.24
CA ILE A 844 12.90 14.78 -24.70
C ILE A 844 12.92 14.79 -23.18
N ALA A 845 13.03 13.61 -22.57
CA ALA A 845 13.22 13.50 -21.14
C ALA A 845 14.50 14.15 -20.66
N THR A 846 14.43 14.80 -19.50
CA THR A 846 15.60 15.44 -18.90
C THR A 846 15.79 14.96 -17.47
N THR A 847 17.03 14.75 -17.04
CA THR A 847 17.40 14.37 -15.67
C THR A 847 18.48 15.29 -15.13
N LEU A 848 18.56 15.43 -13.80
CA LEU A 848 19.57 16.25 -13.11
C LEU A 848 20.15 15.47 -11.95
N GLY A 849 21.44 15.17 -12.01
CA GLY A 849 22.18 14.47 -10.96
C GLY A 849 23.34 15.32 -10.44
N PHE A 850 23.49 15.43 -9.12
CA PHE A 850 24.66 16.03 -8.49
C PHE A 850 25.72 14.95 -8.18
N GLY A 851 26.96 15.20 -8.57
CA GLY A 851 28.08 14.28 -8.37
C GLY A 851 28.74 14.44 -7.00
N PRO A 852 29.21 13.36 -6.36
CA PRO A 852 29.23 11.97 -6.85
C PRO A 852 27.95 11.16 -6.59
N ARG A 853 26.91 11.71 -5.95
CA ARG A 853 25.67 10.98 -5.59
C ARG A 853 25.10 10.19 -6.76
N TYR A 854 24.92 10.82 -7.94
CA TYR A 854 24.31 10.15 -9.10
C TYR A 854 25.15 8.95 -9.60
N LEU A 855 26.45 8.88 -9.30
CA LEU A 855 27.31 7.74 -9.68
C LEU A 855 26.87 6.44 -8.98
N HIS A 856 26.22 6.57 -7.82
CA HIS A 856 25.61 5.48 -7.04
C HIS A 856 24.08 5.52 -7.14
N SER A 857 23.56 6.03 -8.27
CA SER A 857 22.14 6.03 -8.65
C SER A 857 22.06 5.81 -10.17
N THR A 858 21.77 6.85 -10.95
CA THR A 858 21.63 6.79 -12.41
C THR A 858 22.90 6.43 -13.17
N GLY A 859 24.07 6.50 -12.54
CA GLY A 859 25.35 6.11 -13.13
C GLY A 859 25.31 4.72 -13.78
N GLN A 860 24.71 3.72 -13.13
CA GLN A 860 24.56 2.38 -13.71
C GLN A 860 23.79 2.43 -15.04
N LEU A 861 22.66 3.14 -15.09
CA LEU A 861 21.87 3.32 -16.30
C LEU A 861 22.61 4.11 -17.39
N HIS A 862 23.32 5.18 -17.02
CA HIS A 862 24.06 6.00 -17.98
C HIS A 862 25.11 5.19 -18.76
N LYS A 863 25.73 4.20 -18.10
CA LYS A 863 26.79 3.36 -18.67
C LYS A 863 26.28 2.03 -19.23
N GLY A 864 25.33 1.39 -18.55
CA GLY A 864 24.80 0.07 -18.88
C GLY A 864 23.51 0.07 -19.71
N GLY A 865 22.72 1.15 -19.66
CA GLY A 865 21.42 1.24 -20.33
C GLY A 865 21.49 1.50 -21.83
N ALA A 866 20.34 1.75 -22.47
CA ALA A 866 20.28 2.00 -23.92
C ALA A 866 21.16 3.19 -24.35
N ASN A 867 21.83 3.09 -25.50
CA ASN A 867 22.72 4.15 -26.00
C ASN A 867 21.96 5.28 -26.70
N LYS A 868 21.10 5.95 -25.92
CA LYS A 868 20.16 6.98 -26.36
C LYS A 868 20.15 8.23 -25.47
N GLY A 869 21.12 8.32 -24.55
CA GLY A 869 21.28 9.46 -23.65
C GLY A 869 22.32 10.44 -24.17
N PHE A 870 22.06 11.73 -23.97
CA PHE A 870 23.08 12.78 -24.09
C PHE A 870 23.47 13.26 -22.69
N PHE A 871 24.76 13.29 -22.39
CA PHE A 871 25.28 13.58 -21.05
C PHE A 871 26.03 14.91 -21.04
N LEU A 872 25.50 15.89 -20.31
CA LEU A 872 26.17 17.14 -20.03
C LEU A 872 26.86 17.02 -18.68
N VAL A 873 28.17 16.82 -18.67
CA VAL A 873 28.97 16.80 -17.44
C VAL A 873 29.43 18.22 -17.14
N ILE A 874 29.15 18.72 -15.94
CA ILE A 874 29.51 20.07 -15.52
C ILE A 874 30.46 19.97 -14.33
N THR A 875 31.65 20.56 -14.45
CA THR A 875 32.62 20.71 -13.37
C THR A 875 32.94 22.19 -13.18
N ALA A 876 33.63 22.52 -12.10
CA ALA A 876 34.19 23.85 -11.93
C ALA A 876 35.54 23.80 -11.21
N ALA A 877 36.36 24.84 -11.42
CA ALA A 877 37.54 25.07 -10.59
C ALA A 877 37.13 25.30 -9.12
N ARG A 878 37.99 24.86 -8.19
CA ARG A 878 37.77 25.01 -6.73
C ARG A 878 38.75 26.02 -6.18
N GLN A 879 38.23 27.10 -5.59
CA GLN A 879 39.04 28.13 -4.94
C GLN A 879 39.32 27.77 -3.46
N ASP A 880 38.30 27.26 -2.75
CA ASP A 880 38.39 26.83 -1.34
C ASP A 880 38.26 25.30 -1.24
N ASP A 881 39.39 24.60 -1.11
CA ASP A 881 39.42 23.14 -1.03
C ASP A 881 39.81 22.65 0.39
N LEU A 882 39.37 21.43 0.74
CA LEU A 882 39.55 20.82 2.05
C LEU A 882 40.46 19.60 1.96
N GLU A 883 41.48 19.53 2.82
CA GLU A 883 42.34 18.35 2.97
C GLU A 883 41.57 17.16 3.53
N ILE A 884 41.85 15.96 3.00
CA ILE A 884 41.37 14.70 3.57
C ILE A 884 42.49 14.16 4.50
N PRO A 885 42.29 14.16 5.83
CA PRO A 885 43.34 13.79 6.77
C PRO A 885 43.95 12.42 6.47
N GLY A 886 45.27 12.37 6.33
CA GLY A 886 46.01 11.11 6.15
C GLY A 886 45.97 10.49 4.75
N GLN A 887 45.26 11.09 3.77
CA GLN A 887 45.10 10.50 2.43
C GLN A 887 45.95 11.15 1.32
N GLY A 888 46.61 12.28 1.60
CA GLY A 888 47.48 13.00 0.64
C GLY A 888 46.73 13.60 -0.55
N VAL A 889 45.42 13.83 -0.40
CA VAL A 889 44.52 14.35 -1.43
C VAL A 889 43.49 15.28 -0.77
N LYS A 890 42.96 16.23 -1.56
CA LYS A 890 41.87 17.13 -1.14
C LYS A 890 40.52 16.67 -1.69
N PHE A 891 39.43 17.12 -1.08
CA PHE A 891 38.06 16.80 -1.48
C PHE A 891 37.73 17.25 -2.92
N GLY A 892 38.12 18.46 -3.30
CA GLY A 892 37.94 18.99 -4.66
C GLY A 892 38.73 18.19 -5.71
N VAL A 893 39.95 17.76 -5.38
CA VAL A 893 40.72 16.82 -6.21
C VAL A 893 40.01 15.47 -6.33
N PHE A 894 39.48 14.93 -5.23
CA PHE A 894 38.72 13.68 -5.25
C PHE A 894 37.48 13.81 -6.13
N GLN A 895 36.65 14.83 -5.94
CA GLN A 895 35.48 15.05 -6.76
C GLN A 895 35.83 15.22 -8.25
N ARG A 896 36.91 15.93 -8.57
CA ARG A 896 37.38 16.08 -9.96
C ARG A 896 37.88 14.76 -10.54
N ALA A 897 38.56 13.92 -9.75
CA ALA A 897 38.94 12.56 -10.16
C ALA A 897 37.70 11.69 -10.44
N GLN A 898 36.63 11.83 -9.65
CA GLN A 898 35.35 11.16 -9.89
C GLN A 898 34.70 11.61 -11.21
N ALA A 899 34.72 12.92 -11.49
CA ALA A 899 34.19 13.46 -12.75
C ALA A 899 34.96 12.93 -13.98
N ILE A 900 36.30 12.93 -13.92
CA ILE A 900 37.14 12.39 -15.00
C ILE A 900 36.94 10.88 -15.15
N GLY A 901 36.82 10.15 -14.03
CA GLY A 901 36.58 8.71 -14.02
C GLY A 901 35.24 8.34 -14.65
N ASP A 902 34.17 9.09 -14.34
CA ASP A 902 32.85 8.90 -14.93
C ASP A 902 32.83 9.27 -16.41
N LEU A 903 33.40 10.44 -16.76
CA LEU A 903 33.55 10.87 -18.15
C LEU A 903 34.22 9.76 -18.96
N SER A 904 35.38 9.29 -18.52
CA SER A 904 36.16 8.22 -19.16
C SER A 904 35.37 6.91 -19.33
N ALA A 905 34.56 6.54 -18.33
CA ALA A 905 33.70 5.35 -18.41
C ALA A 905 32.57 5.54 -19.44
N LEU A 906 31.97 6.73 -19.52
CA LEU A 906 30.98 7.06 -20.55
C LEU A 906 31.59 7.02 -21.95
N GLN A 907 32.82 7.53 -22.16
CA GLN A 907 33.50 7.46 -23.47
C GLN A 907 33.79 6.01 -23.86
N ALA A 908 34.23 5.18 -22.90
CA ALA A 908 34.50 3.76 -23.14
C ALA A 908 33.24 2.98 -23.56
N LYS A 909 32.05 3.48 -23.21
CA LYS A 909 30.75 2.96 -23.65
C LYS A 909 30.19 3.68 -24.87
N ASP A 910 31.00 4.50 -25.54
CA ASP A 910 30.64 5.28 -26.72
C ASP A 910 29.37 6.12 -26.46
N ARG A 911 29.32 6.86 -25.35
CA ARG A 911 28.19 7.73 -25.01
C ARG A 911 28.37 9.12 -25.62
N CYS A 912 27.26 9.78 -25.93
CA CYS A 912 27.26 11.17 -26.36
C CYS A 912 27.48 12.08 -25.14
N VAL A 913 28.70 12.56 -24.95
CA VAL A 913 29.06 13.37 -23.78
C VAL A 913 29.60 14.72 -24.21
N LEU A 914 29.11 15.76 -23.54
CA LEU A 914 29.68 17.11 -23.57
C LEU A 914 30.14 17.46 -22.16
N TRP A 915 31.42 17.76 -21.99
CA TRP A 915 31.96 18.20 -20.71
C TRP A 915 32.17 19.72 -20.72
N VAL A 916 31.65 20.38 -19.70
CA VAL A 916 31.78 21.82 -19.42
C VAL A 916 32.53 21.99 -18.12
N ASP A 917 33.65 22.73 -18.14
CA ASP A 917 34.38 23.15 -16.96
C ASP A 917 34.20 24.66 -16.78
N LEU A 918 33.59 25.06 -15.67
CA LEU A 918 33.33 26.45 -15.33
C LEU A 918 34.53 27.03 -14.58
N ASP A 919 34.82 28.32 -14.82
CA ASP A 919 35.89 29.03 -14.11
C ASP A 919 35.56 29.16 -12.60
N GLU A 920 34.27 29.17 -12.26
CA GLU A 920 33.74 29.25 -10.90
C GLU A 920 32.57 28.27 -10.73
N PRO A 921 32.25 27.83 -9.50
CA PRO A 921 31.17 26.88 -9.21
C PRO A 921 29.75 27.48 -9.33
N ASP A 922 29.54 28.33 -10.33
CA ASP A 922 28.31 29.07 -10.60
C ASP A 922 27.77 28.76 -12.01
N PRO A 923 26.70 27.96 -12.13
CA PRO A 923 26.14 27.56 -13.41
C PRO A 923 25.33 28.67 -14.10
N GLU A 924 25.21 29.87 -13.53
CA GLU A 924 24.39 30.96 -14.09
C GLU A 924 24.77 31.32 -15.54
N ILE A 925 26.05 31.18 -15.88
CA ILE A 925 26.55 31.37 -17.25
C ILE A 925 25.86 30.47 -18.27
N LEU A 926 25.35 29.30 -17.86
CA LEU A 926 24.64 28.36 -18.72
C LEU A 926 23.24 28.85 -19.15
N LEU A 927 22.74 29.93 -18.56
CA LEU A 927 21.43 30.53 -18.87
C LEU A 927 21.52 31.89 -19.58
N ILE A 928 22.68 32.55 -19.55
CA ILE A 928 22.90 33.94 -20.02
C ILE A 928 23.40 33.97 -21.46
N ASP A 929 24.32 33.05 -21.82
CA ASP A 929 24.86 32.87 -23.17
C ASP A 929 24.08 31.80 -23.97
#